data_AF-A0A947A0H6-F1
#
_entry.id   AF-A0A947A0H6-F1
#
_cell.length_a   1.000
_cell.length_b   1.000
_cell.length_c   1.000
_cell.angle_alpha   90.00
_cell.angle_beta   90.00
_cell.angle_gamma   90.00
#
_symmetry.space_group_name_H-M   'P 1'
#
loop_
_entity.id
_entity.type
_entity.pdbx_description
1 polymer ?
#
loop_
_entity_poly.entity_id
_entity_poly.type
_entity_poly.pdbx_seq_one_letter_code
_entity_poly.pdbx_strand_id
1 'polypeptide(L)'
;ILPVEQMGPELIEFISAPPVFRNENGDLQFEEKELNKILNYIDEKAGLDFREYKYATLARRVARRVNICKCKNLGEYYEYLTSAEEEVEILYREFLIGVTKFFRDDKVWEKLRKDVFPKMIAEKKDGEALKVWDVACSTGEEAYSFAMCLHEEMENQGKNLEIKIFATDISQPHLDIGSKGIYPESIVADISKDLLLKYFLSKTNGYQVSEKIRRSVIFSRHNIIKNPPFSNMDMVVCRNLLIYFQNSIQRKAMNMLHYALKKEGILVLGTSESVQSHKEYFSEIDRKWKIFKNIKPSTRIKNGISHATAAGGSNSTLIERNSERERKKIRTQAANPIKQKLQTELNETILEQFGGASVFVDSDYNILQAVGEFRKYANLPVSGFSINLLDMLEKDLKYIVQSTFNKALQENKRMVYRDVVIEQKNEKIGADIVIKPFKDHSLEGETNYVITFIEKELNFSDVDEVPKISPSNQTKEYVASLEHELKTTKEDLQTSMEEIETSNEELQAANEELLASNEELQSTNEELQSVNEEINTVNAENIQKVDDLAALNTDMNNLLKSTDIGVIFLDPDFKIRKFTPAIKKHFSLINGDIGRPIDNFTNSFGLTRKQSFLDRCQKVLETGKILEKHIVSREGRNYLQRISPYMDSGNEIDGVVISFIDIETIQKSKEKLIASEKRFKSFYEDDPVLHVSVDPKTSKIVHCNKKAVQNLGYETKDDLIGMPVHELFDKDSQLTAMKLKSSIRKSGELINLEQNMITSKGRILPVIINATAEKDENDELLTIRYTCVDISALKKAEEQLKEQKNDLERANRDLEQFVSICSHDLQEPLATIK
;
A
#
# COMPACT_ATOMS: atom_id res chain seq x y z
N ILE A 1 -4.73 17.12 26.97
CA ILE A 1 -4.55 18.19 25.96
C ILE A 1 -3.93 19.36 26.71
N LEU A 2 -2.70 19.74 26.34
CA LEU A 2 -2.01 20.88 26.97
C LEU A 2 -2.46 22.20 26.33
N PRO A 3 -2.49 23.31 27.07
CA PRO A 3 -2.60 24.66 26.52
C PRO A 3 -1.49 24.93 25.50
N VAL A 4 -1.78 25.73 24.47
CA VAL A 4 -0.83 26.03 23.37
C VAL A 4 0.48 26.60 23.90
N GLU A 5 0.44 27.40 24.97
CA GLU A 5 1.64 27.99 25.57
C GLU A 5 2.54 26.94 26.26
N GLN A 6 1.97 25.81 26.68
CA GLN A 6 2.68 24.72 27.35
C GLN A 6 3.19 23.65 26.38
N MET A 7 2.71 23.64 25.13
CA MET A 7 3.18 22.68 24.12
C MET A 7 4.65 22.91 23.73
N GLY A 8 5.09 24.17 23.60
CA GLY A 8 6.47 24.50 23.23
C GLY A 8 7.50 23.98 24.25
N PRO A 9 7.36 24.33 25.55
CA PRO A 9 8.21 23.81 26.61
C PRO A 9 8.18 22.28 26.70
N GLU A 10 7.01 21.66 26.60
CA GLU A 10 6.88 20.19 26.68
C GLU A 10 7.52 19.49 25.47
N LEU A 11 7.42 20.06 24.26
CA LEU A 11 8.11 19.56 23.08
C LEU A 11 9.63 19.68 23.23
N ILE A 12 10.13 20.79 23.78
CA ILE A 12 11.56 20.98 24.06
C ILE A 12 12.03 19.98 25.12
N GLU A 13 11.24 19.76 26.18
CA GLU A 13 11.55 18.78 27.23
C GLU A 13 11.52 17.35 26.67
N PHE A 14 10.56 17.00 25.80
CA PHE A 14 10.49 15.73 25.10
C PHE A 14 11.66 15.49 24.14
N ILE A 15 12.14 16.55 23.45
CA ILE A 15 13.30 16.49 22.55
C ILE A 15 14.62 16.43 23.36
N SER A 16 14.65 17.05 24.53
CA SER A 16 15.82 17.15 25.40
C SER A 16 15.94 16.01 26.41
N ALA A 17 14.87 15.25 26.63
CA ALA A 17 14.87 14.06 27.46
C ALA A 17 15.94 13.09 26.93
N PRO A 18 16.83 12.57 27.78
CA PRO A 18 17.81 11.58 27.34
C PRO A 18 17.03 10.44 26.69
N PRO A 19 17.34 10.08 25.42
CA PRO A 19 16.63 9.02 24.76
C PRO A 19 16.99 7.72 25.48
N VAL A 20 16.12 7.27 26.39
CA VAL A 20 16.28 5.97 27.08
C VAL A 20 16.40 4.84 26.03
N PHE A 21 15.96 5.09 24.79
CA PHE A 21 16.11 4.19 23.65
C PHE A 21 16.42 4.94 22.33
N ARG A 22 17.68 5.26 22.06
CA ARG A 22 18.21 5.45 20.70
C ARG A 22 19.55 4.75 20.57
N ASN A 23 19.67 3.87 19.57
CA ASN A 23 20.95 3.44 19.03
C ASN A 23 21.03 3.87 17.56
N GLU A 24 22.22 4.20 17.09
CA GLU A 24 22.51 4.75 15.75
C GLU A 24 22.17 3.80 14.58
N ASN A 25 21.79 2.55 14.86
CA ASN A 25 21.50 1.51 13.85
C ASN A 25 20.04 1.02 13.83
N GLY A 26 19.11 1.65 14.55
CA GLY A 26 17.68 1.31 14.47
C GLY A 26 17.21 0.09 15.28
N ASP A 27 18.12 -0.71 15.86
CA ASP A 27 17.76 -1.77 16.81
C ASP A 27 17.65 -1.25 18.24
N LEU A 28 16.48 -1.46 18.83
CA LEU A 28 16.20 -1.12 20.23
C LEU A 28 16.79 -2.20 21.15
N GLN A 29 17.89 -1.89 21.85
CA GLN A 29 18.35 -2.71 22.97
C GLN A 29 17.46 -2.46 24.19
N PHE A 30 16.67 -3.46 24.57
CA PHE A 30 15.88 -3.46 25.80
C PHE A 30 16.44 -4.53 26.75
N GLU A 31 16.49 -4.24 28.04
CA GLU A 31 16.71 -5.27 29.05
C GLU A 31 15.47 -6.18 29.13
N GLU A 32 15.53 -7.32 28.46
CA GLU A 32 14.42 -8.28 28.32
C GLU A 32 13.85 -8.74 29.67
N LYS A 33 14.69 -8.79 30.70
CA LYS A 33 14.29 -9.12 32.07
C LYS A 33 13.35 -8.08 32.67
N GLU A 34 13.63 -6.79 32.51
CA GLU A 34 12.81 -5.72 33.11
C GLU A 34 11.48 -5.54 32.36
N LEU A 35 11.49 -5.67 31.03
CA LEU A 35 10.23 -5.66 30.28
C LEU A 35 9.34 -6.85 30.65
N ASN A 36 9.92 -8.05 30.78
CA ASN A 36 9.14 -9.23 31.20
C ASN A 36 8.56 -9.07 32.61
N LYS A 37 9.24 -8.39 33.55
CA LYS A 37 8.65 -8.05 34.86
C LYS A 37 7.42 -7.15 34.72
N ILE A 38 7.50 -6.12 33.89
CA ILE A 38 6.36 -5.22 33.60
C ILE A 38 5.22 -6.01 32.97
N LEU A 39 5.49 -6.87 31.98
CA LEU A 39 4.47 -7.67 31.31
C LEU A 39 3.82 -8.70 32.26
N ASN A 40 4.59 -9.34 33.13
CA ASN A 40 4.07 -10.26 34.16
C ASN A 40 3.13 -9.53 35.12
N TYR A 41 3.52 -8.34 35.58
CA TYR A 41 2.70 -7.55 36.49
C TYR A 41 1.36 -7.12 35.84
N ILE A 42 1.39 -6.76 34.56
CA ILE A 42 0.16 -6.45 33.81
C ILE A 42 -0.71 -7.69 33.61
N ASP A 43 -0.12 -8.85 33.31
CA ASP A 43 -0.86 -10.12 33.18
C ASP A 43 -1.55 -10.49 34.51
N GLU A 44 -0.84 -10.38 35.64
CA GLU A 44 -1.41 -10.62 36.98
C GLU A 44 -2.60 -9.71 37.30
N LYS A 45 -2.55 -8.44 36.86
CA LYS A 45 -3.60 -7.44 37.17
C LYS A 45 -4.75 -7.43 36.16
N ALA A 46 -4.47 -7.61 34.87
CA ALA A 46 -5.43 -7.45 33.79
C ALA A 46 -5.88 -8.77 33.13
N GLY A 47 -5.24 -9.90 33.45
CA GLY A 47 -5.61 -11.25 33.01
C GLY A 47 -5.36 -11.55 31.52
N LEU A 48 -4.55 -10.73 30.85
CA LEU A 48 -4.16 -10.91 29.46
C LEU A 48 -2.64 -10.99 29.34
N ASP A 49 -2.17 -12.13 28.86
CA ASP A 49 -0.76 -12.39 28.67
C ASP A 49 -0.26 -11.70 27.40
N PHE A 50 0.45 -10.59 27.57
CA PHE A 50 1.08 -9.87 26.46
C PHE A 50 2.43 -10.45 26.04
N ARG A 51 3.01 -11.42 26.78
CA ARG A 51 4.26 -12.08 26.35
C ARG A 51 4.07 -12.85 25.04
N GLU A 52 2.83 -13.24 24.75
CA GLU A 52 2.38 -13.85 23.49
C GLU A 52 2.32 -12.87 22.29
N TYR A 53 2.52 -11.57 22.52
CA TYR A 53 2.53 -10.52 21.51
C TYR A 53 3.97 -10.21 21.06
N LYS A 54 4.10 -9.46 19.95
CA LYS A 54 5.41 -9.07 19.41
C LYS A 54 6.12 -8.11 20.35
N TYR A 55 7.23 -8.59 20.90
CA TYR A 55 8.08 -7.90 21.86
C TYR A 55 8.43 -6.46 21.43
N ALA A 56 8.91 -6.27 20.21
CA ALA A 56 9.30 -4.94 19.70
C ALA A 56 8.16 -3.90 19.70
N THR A 57 6.91 -4.36 19.54
CA THR A 57 5.75 -3.45 19.57
C THR A 57 5.44 -3.03 21.00
N LEU A 58 5.42 -3.98 21.94
CA LEU A 58 5.20 -3.72 23.36
C LEU A 58 6.31 -2.84 23.93
N ALA A 59 7.55 -3.15 23.62
CA ALA A 59 8.71 -2.43 24.13
C ALA A 59 8.69 -0.95 23.71
N ARG A 60 8.29 -0.65 22.46
CA ARG A 60 8.09 0.74 22.00
C ARG A 60 6.95 1.46 22.75
N ARG A 61 5.88 0.75 23.10
CA ARG A 61 4.75 1.30 23.87
C ARG A 61 5.13 1.57 25.32
N VAL A 62 5.85 0.65 25.96
CA VAL A 62 6.41 0.86 27.30
C VAL A 62 7.40 2.02 27.30
N ALA A 63 8.33 2.07 26.35
CA ALA A 63 9.28 3.19 26.21
C ALA A 63 8.58 4.54 26.10
N ARG A 64 7.47 4.62 25.36
CA ARG A 64 6.65 5.83 25.27
C ARG A 64 6.06 6.20 26.64
N ARG A 65 5.55 5.23 27.40
CA ARG A 65 5.01 5.48 28.75
C ARG A 65 6.09 5.89 29.74
N VAL A 66 7.27 5.26 29.72
CA VAL A 66 8.46 5.64 30.50
C VAL A 66 8.77 7.13 30.30
N ASN A 67 8.81 7.58 29.04
CA ASN A 67 9.06 8.99 28.72
C ASN A 67 7.93 9.91 29.20
N ILE A 68 6.66 9.53 29.03
CA ILE A 68 5.51 10.34 29.49
C ILE A 68 5.49 10.46 31.01
N CYS A 69 5.83 9.38 31.72
CA CYS A 69 5.90 9.36 33.18
C CYS A 69 7.21 9.95 33.71
N LYS A 70 8.10 10.40 32.83
CA LYS A 70 9.42 10.99 33.13
C LYS A 70 10.33 10.05 33.96
N CYS A 71 10.19 8.73 33.77
CA CYS A 71 11.07 7.73 34.39
C CYS A 71 12.37 7.60 33.60
N LYS A 72 13.50 7.32 34.28
CA LYS A 72 14.83 7.25 33.64
C LYS A 72 15.13 5.90 33.00
N ASN A 73 14.51 4.82 33.49
CA ASN A 73 14.72 3.46 33.00
C ASN A 73 13.47 2.59 33.27
N LEU A 74 13.50 1.35 32.77
CA LEU A 74 12.39 0.39 32.94
C LEU A 74 12.19 -0.03 34.40
N GLY A 75 13.25 -0.11 35.20
CA GLY A 75 13.15 -0.46 36.63
C GLY A 75 12.40 0.61 37.43
N GLU A 76 12.74 1.88 37.24
CA GLU A 76 12.03 3.01 37.87
C GLU A 76 10.58 3.09 37.40
N TYR A 77 10.32 2.79 36.11
CA TYR A 77 8.95 2.71 35.61
C TYR A 77 8.17 1.53 36.20
N TYR A 78 8.82 0.39 36.45
CA TYR A 78 8.19 -0.74 37.14
C TYR A 78 7.82 -0.39 38.60
N GLU A 79 8.69 0.32 39.33
CA GLU A 79 8.39 0.84 40.67
C GLU A 79 7.22 1.85 40.65
N TYR A 80 7.16 2.70 39.63
CA TYR A 80 6.03 3.60 39.42
C TYR A 80 4.73 2.84 39.10
N LEU A 81 4.79 1.87 38.19
CA LEU A 81 3.65 1.04 37.79
C LEU A 81 3.07 0.24 38.97
N THR A 82 3.92 -0.22 39.88
CA THR A 82 3.49 -0.97 41.08
C THR A 82 2.92 -0.08 42.18
N SER A 83 3.23 1.22 42.18
CA SER A 83 2.70 2.19 43.15
C SER A 83 1.49 2.98 42.64
N ALA A 84 1.27 3.07 41.33
CA ALA A 84 0.17 3.79 40.70
C ALA A 84 -0.80 2.86 39.93
N GLU A 85 -1.89 2.46 40.57
CA GLU A 85 -2.87 1.52 39.99
C GLU A 85 -3.52 2.04 38.69
N GLU A 86 -3.69 3.36 38.55
CA GLU A 86 -4.21 3.98 37.33
C GLU A 86 -3.27 3.81 36.11
N GLU A 87 -1.95 3.74 36.33
CA GLU A 87 -0.97 3.59 35.26
C GLU A 87 -1.05 2.19 34.63
N VAL A 88 -1.42 1.17 35.41
CA VAL A 88 -1.65 -0.20 34.91
C VAL A 88 -2.73 -0.20 33.82
N GLU A 89 -3.86 0.45 34.09
CA GLU A 89 -4.97 0.58 33.13
C GLU A 89 -4.61 1.44 31.92
N ILE A 90 -3.75 2.45 32.08
CA ILE A 90 -3.27 3.28 30.96
C ILE A 90 -2.33 2.47 30.07
N LEU A 91 -1.36 1.77 30.65
CA LEU A 91 -0.40 0.97 29.90
C LEU A 91 -1.09 -0.22 29.21
N TYR A 92 -2.03 -0.87 29.91
CA TYR A 92 -2.90 -1.90 29.33
C TYR A 92 -3.61 -1.40 28.07
N ARG A 93 -4.25 -0.22 28.14
CA ARG A 93 -4.91 0.39 26.97
C ARG A 93 -3.93 0.79 25.87
N GLU A 94 -2.72 1.22 26.22
CA GLU A 94 -1.68 1.59 25.25
C GLU A 94 -1.18 0.36 24.45
N PHE A 95 -1.25 -0.85 25.02
CA PHE A 95 -1.00 -2.10 24.29
C PHE A 95 -2.13 -2.48 23.34
N LEU A 96 -3.37 -2.09 23.66
CA LEU A 96 -4.54 -2.34 22.82
C LEU A 96 -4.73 -1.20 21.81
N ILE A 97 -4.12 -1.34 20.62
CA ILE A 97 -4.28 -0.35 19.55
C ILE A 97 -5.73 -0.37 19.03
N GLY A 98 -6.56 0.55 19.52
CA GLY A 98 -7.98 0.67 19.16
C GLY A 98 -8.29 1.51 17.92
N VAL A 99 -7.29 1.96 17.15
CA VAL A 99 -7.55 2.86 16.00
C VAL A 99 -8.23 2.10 14.87
N THR A 100 -9.49 2.43 14.62
CA THR A 100 -10.31 1.94 13.52
C THR A 100 -11.07 3.09 12.85
N LYS A 101 -11.63 2.83 11.68
CA LYS A 101 -12.46 3.78 10.94
C LYS A 101 -13.45 3.06 10.04
N PHE A 102 -14.54 3.74 9.68
CA PHE A 102 -15.50 3.21 8.72
C PHE A 102 -14.83 2.95 7.38
N PHE A 103 -15.21 1.86 6.72
CA PHE A 103 -14.70 1.45 5.42
C PHE A 103 -13.16 1.42 5.30
N ARG A 104 -12.44 1.07 6.37
CA ARG A 104 -10.97 0.97 6.37
C ARG A 104 -10.47 0.10 5.21
N ASP A 105 -9.53 0.65 4.43
CA ASP A 105 -9.03 0.12 3.16
C ASP A 105 -10.13 -0.01 2.08
N ASP A 106 -10.56 1.10 1.49
CA ASP A 106 -11.68 1.20 0.52
C ASP A 106 -11.70 0.11 -0.56
N LYS A 107 -10.52 -0.31 -1.02
CA LYS A 107 -10.38 -1.33 -2.06
C LYS A 107 -10.82 -2.73 -1.61
N VAL A 108 -10.70 -3.06 -0.32
CA VAL A 108 -11.25 -4.31 0.24
C VAL A 108 -12.77 -4.29 0.11
N TRP A 109 -13.41 -3.17 0.46
CA TRP A 109 -14.87 -3.01 0.37
C TRP A 109 -15.38 -2.98 -1.08
N GLU A 110 -14.62 -2.40 -2.01
CA GLU A 110 -14.92 -2.45 -3.45
C GLU A 110 -14.97 -3.91 -3.94
N LYS A 111 -13.98 -4.73 -3.54
CA LYS A 111 -13.91 -6.14 -3.88
C LYS A 111 -15.00 -6.97 -3.23
N LEU A 112 -15.27 -6.75 -1.94
CA LEU A 112 -16.34 -7.45 -1.25
C LEU A 112 -17.71 -7.16 -1.88
N ARG A 113 -18.01 -5.89 -2.18
CA ARG A 113 -19.27 -5.48 -2.83
C ARG A 113 -19.45 -6.02 -4.24
N LYS A 114 -18.36 -6.15 -5.01
CA LYS A 114 -18.44 -6.60 -6.41
C LYS A 114 -18.41 -8.12 -6.55
N ASP A 115 -17.52 -8.78 -5.83
CA ASP A 115 -17.11 -10.16 -6.12
C ASP A 115 -17.63 -11.19 -5.09
N VAL A 116 -17.96 -10.75 -3.86
CA VAL A 116 -18.28 -11.63 -2.72
C VAL A 116 -19.73 -11.51 -2.24
N PHE A 117 -20.15 -10.33 -1.78
CA PHE A 117 -21.49 -10.13 -1.20
C PHE A 117 -22.62 -10.52 -2.16
N PRO A 118 -22.57 -10.20 -3.48
CA PRO A 118 -23.65 -10.56 -4.39
C PRO A 118 -23.88 -12.08 -4.46
N LYS A 119 -22.80 -12.87 -4.52
CA LYS A 119 -22.88 -14.33 -4.55
C LYS A 119 -23.38 -14.90 -3.23
N MET A 120 -22.86 -14.38 -2.12
CA MET A 120 -23.18 -14.85 -0.77
C MET A 120 -24.66 -14.64 -0.42
N ILE A 121 -25.27 -13.55 -0.89
CA ILE A 121 -26.69 -13.25 -0.70
C ILE A 121 -27.55 -14.05 -1.69
N ALA A 122 -27.13 -14.20 -2.95
CA ALA A 122 -27.88 -14.95 -3.96
C ALA A 122 -28.05 -16.44 -3.60
N GLU A 123 -27.03 -17.06 -2.98
CA GLU A 123 -27.04 -18.47 -2.57
C GLU A 123 -28.00 -18.77 -1.40
N LYS A 124 -28.41 -17.75 -0.63
CA LYS A 124 -29.29 -17.90 0.55
C LYS A 124 -30.77 -17.82 0.17
N LYS A 125 -31.59 -18.59 0.89
CA LYS A 125 -33.06 -18.52 0.77
C LYS A 125 -33.62 -17.43 1.69
N ASP A 126 -34.77 -16.87 1.33
CA ASP A 126 -35.44 -15.89 2.18
C ASP A 126 -35.75 -16.48 3.56
N GLY A 127 -35.52 -15.69 4.60
CA GLY A 127 -35.61 -16.08 6.01
C GLY A 127 -34.38 -16.82 6.55
N GLU A 128 -33.41 -17.21 5.72
CA GLU A 128 -32.16 -17.77 6.23
C GLU A 128 -31.27 -16.69 6.87
N ALA A 129 -30.52 -17.09 7.89
CA ALA A 129 -29.55 -16.23 8.54
C ALA A 129 -28.23 -16.18 7.77
N LEU A 130 -27.71 -14.96 7.59
CA LEU A 130 -26.36 -14.69 7.11
C LEU A 130 -25.49 -14.28 8.30
N LYS A 131 -24.55 -15.15 8.69
CA LYS A 131 -23.74 -14.98 9.90
C LYS A 131 -22.32 -14.52 9.56
N VAL A 132 -21.94 -13.37 10.11
CA VAL A 132 -20.57 -12.82 10.00
C VAL A 132 -19.97 -12.72 11.39
N TRP A 133 -18.70 -13.08 11.54
CA TRP A 133 -17.94 -12.84 12.77
C TRP A 133 -16.86 -11.80 12.50
N ASP A 134 -16.99 -10.63 13.13
CA ASP A 134 -15.98 -9.57 13.16
C ASP A 134 -15.14 -9.70 14.45
N VAL A 135 -13.88 -10.09 14.27
CA VAL A 135 -12.92 -10.37 15.35
C VAL A 135 -12.04 -9.15 15.57
N ALA A 136 -11.93 -8.71 16.83
CA ALA A 136 -11.29 -7.46 17.24
C ALA A 136 -11.95 -6.23 16.58
N CYS A 137 -13.27 -6.12 16.74
CA CYS A 137 -14.08 -5.08 16.12
C CYS A 137 -13.76 -3.66 16.62
N SER A 138 -12.94 -3.51 17.67
CA SER A 138 -12.67 -2.25 18.36
C SER A 138 -14.00 -1.53 18.67
N THR A 139 -14.12 -0.25 18.31
CA THR A 139 -15.29 0.60 18.53
C THR A 139 -16.45 0.35 17.57
N GLY A 140 -16.40 -0.70 16.74
CA GLY A 140 -17.54 -1.23 15.97
C GLY A 140 -17.72 -0.69 14.54
N GLU A 141 -16.84 0.20 14.07
CA GLU A 141 -16.92 0.80 12.73
C GLU A 141 -16.85 -0.26 11.61
N GLU A 142 -16.07 -1.32 11.77
CA GLU A 142 -15.96 -2.42 10.80
C GLU A 142 -17.26 -3.23 10.72
N ALA A 143 -17.76 -3.72 11.86
CA ALA A 143 -19.04 -4.41 11.96
C ALA A 143 -20.19 -3.61 11.31
N TYR A 144 -20.26 -2.31 11.57
CA TYR A 144 -21.28 -1.45 10.97
C TYR A 144 -21.08 -1.25 9.47
N SER A 145 -19.84 -1.16 9.00
CA SER A 145 -19.54 -1.09 7.56
C SER A 145 -20.01 -2.35 6.83
N PHE A 146 -19.80 -3.54 7.42
CA PHE A 146 -20.35 -4.80 6.91
C PHE A 146 -21.87 -4.80 6.90
N ALA A 147 -22.50 -4.39 8.01
CA ALA A 147 -23.95 -4.33 8.11
C ALA A 147 -24.55 -3.45 6.99
N MET A 148 -24.02 -2.25 6.78
CA MET A 148 -24.47 -1.34 5.73
C MET A 148 -24.32 -1.97 4.33
N CYS A 149 -23.16 -2.56 4.02
CA CYS A 149 -22.95 -3.17 2.70
C CYS A 149 -23.87 -4.36 2.43
N LEU A 150 -24.09 -5.21 3.43
CA LEU A 150 -24.94 -6.38 3.30
C LEU A 150 -26.43 -5.99 3.16
N HIS A 151 -26.88 -4.95 3.87
CA HIS A 151 -28.23 -4.40 3.69
C HIS A 151 -28.43 -3.77 2.31
N GLU A 152 -27.46 -3.01 1.79
CA GLU A 152 -27.52 -2.47 0.42
C GLU A 152 -27.66 -3.60 -0.62
N GLU A 153 -26.83 -4.63 -0.53
CA GLU A 153 -26.86 -5.72 -1.50
C GLU A 153 -28.13 -6.58 -1.37
N MET A 154 -28.65 -6.76 -0.15
CA MET A 154 -29.92 -7.44 0.08
C MET A 154 -31.09 -6.66 -0.55
N GLU A 155 -31.10 -5.34 -0.42
CA GLU A 155 -32.10 -4.46 -1.08
C GLU A 155 -31.97 -4.51 -2.60
N ASN A 156 -30.75 -4.48 -3.15
CA ASN A 156 -30.50 -4.56 -4.60
C ASN A 156 -31.04 -5.86 -5.22
N GLN A 157 -30.93 -6.99 -4.50
CA GLN A 157 -31.41 -8.28 -4.97
C GLN A 157 -32.88 -8.58 -4.60
N GLY A 158 -33.54 -7.70 -3.85
CA GLY A 158 -34.90 -7.93 -3.36
C GLY A 158 -35.04 -9.15 -2.46
N LYS A 159 -33.97 -9.51 -1.72
CA LYS A 159 -33.93 -10.64 -0.79
C LYS A 159 -34.36 -10.22 0.61
N ASN A 160 -34.83 -11.17 1.40
CA ASN A 160 -35.14 -10.93 2.82
C ASN A 160 -34.41 -11.93 3.71
N LEU A 161 -33.20 -11.58 4.15
CA LEU A 161 -32.34 -12.43 4.98
C LEU A 161 -32.21 -11.88 6.40
N GLU A 162 -31.96 -12.74 7.37
CA GLU A 162 -31.62 -12.32 8.73
C GLU A 162 -30.10 -12.10 8.85
N ILE A 163 -29.64 -10.85 8.80
CA ILE A 163 -28.21 -10.52 8.94
C ILE A 163 -27.84 -10.53 10.43
N LYS A 164 -26.86 -11.37 10.81
CA LYS A 164 -26.29 -11.45 12.16
C LYS A 164 -24.78 -11.30 12.12
N ILE A 165 -24.29 -10.16 12.60
CA ILE A 165 -22.86 -9.85 12.71
C ILE A 165 -22.47 -9.95 14.18
N PHE A 166 -21.67 -10.94 14.53
CA PHE A 166 -21.08 -11.08 15.84
C PHE A 166 -19.81 -10.23 15.86
N ALA A 167 -19.84 -9.11 16.56
CA ALA A 167 -18.71 -8.20 16.69
C ALA A 167 -18.06 -8.42 18.07
N THR A 168 -16.80 -8.79 18.07
CA THR A 168 -16.12 -9.20 19.31
C THR A 168 -14.80 -8.51 19.54
N ASP A 169 -14.53 -8.19 20.80
CA ASP A 169 -13.29 -7.56 21.24
C ASP A 169 -12.99 -7.97 22.70
N ILE A 170 -11.75 -7.78 23.14
CA ILE A 170 -11.35 -8.00 24.53
C ILE A 170 -11.64 -6.78 25.42
N SER A 171 -11.72 -5.59 24.82
CA SER A 171 -11.92 -4.30 25.48
C SER A 171 -13.42 -3.98 25.64
N GLN A 172 -13.93 -4.07 26.87
CA GLN A 172 -15.31 -3.68 27.18
C GLN A 172 -15.62 -2.21 26.82
N PRO A 173 -14.75 -1.22 27.11
CA PRO A 173 -15.00 0.17 26.72
C PRO A 173 -15.23 0.36 25.21
N HIS A 174 -14.52 -0.39 24.37
CA HIS A 174 -14.71 -0.32 22.91
C HIS A 174 -16.08 -0.90 22.51
N LEU A 175 -16.46 -2.04 23.08
CA LEU A 175 -17.75 -2.68 22.84
C LEU A 175 -18.92 -1.79 23.28
N ASP A 176 -18.78 -1.03 24.37
CA ASP A 176 -19.81 -0.11 24.84
C ASP A 176 -20.05 1.05 23.85
N ILE A 177 -18.97 1.55 23.22
CA ILE A 177 -19.06 2.57 22.16
C ILE A 177 -19.78 1.98 20.94
N GLY A 178 -19.34 0.81 20.47
CA GLY A 178 -19.96 0.12 19.34
C GLY A 178 -21.44 -0.18 19.58
N SER A 179 -21.79 -0.69 20.76
CA SER A 179 -23.17 -1.02 21.15
C SER A 179 -24.09 0.22 21.17
N LYS A 180 -23.60 1.36 21.66
CA LYS A 180 -24.33 2.64 21.57
C LYS A 180 -24.46 3.14 20.13
N GLY A 181 -23.43 2.89 19.31
CA GLY A 181 -23.34 3.26 17.91
C GLY A 181 -23.35 4.78 17.70
N ILE A 182 -22.80 5.55 18.65
CA ILE A 182 -22.70 7.01 18.58
C ILE A 182 -21.25 7.38 18.28
N TYR A 183 -21.05 8.10 17.19
CA TYR A 183 -19.74 8.44 16.66
C TYR A 183 -19.63 9.97 16.42
N PRO A 184 -18.41 10.54 16.52
CA PRO A 184 -18.18 11.97 16.35
C PRO A 184 -18.44 12.42 14.90
N GLU A 185 -18.57 13.73 14.69
CA GLU A 185 -18.76 14.31 13.34
C GLU A 185 -17.63 14.00 12.36
N SER A 186 -16.43 13.67 12.86
CA SER A 186 -15.27 13.35 12.01
C SER A 186 -15.51 12.15 11.09
N ILE A 187 -16.45 11.24 11.40
CA ILE A 187 -16.76 10.08 10.54
C ILE A 187 -17.30 10.47 9.16
N VAL A 188 -17.77 11.71 8.99
CA VAL A 188 -18.27 12.22 7.70
C VAL A 188 -17.17 12.16 6.62
N ALA A 189 -15.90 12.20 7.01
CA ALA A 189 -14.78 12.02 6.09
C ALA A 189 -14.62 10.58 5.58
N ASP A 190 -15.10 9.58 6.34
CA ASP A 190 -14.89 8.15 6.06
C ASP A 190 -16.11 7.48 5.37
N ILE A 191 -17.27 8.15 5.34
CA ILE A 191 -18.55 7.59 4.86
C ILE A 191 -19.11 8.43 3.72
N SER A 192 -19.61 7.78 2.66
CA SER A 192 -20.27 8.49 1.57
C SER A 192 -21.55 9.19 2.05
N LYS A 193 -21.90 10.33 1.43
CA LYS A 193 -23.08 11.11 1.80
C LYS A 193 -24.37 10.29 1.72
N ASP A 194 -24.50 9.42 0.73
CA ASP A 194 -25.69 8.58 0.54
C ASP A 194 -25.86 7.57 1.68
N LEU A 195 -24.78 6.90 2.10
CA LEU A 195 -24.82 5.95 3.22
C LEU A 195 -25.04 6.68 4.55
N LEU A 196 -24.43 7.86 4.73
CA LEU A 196 -24.62 8.67 5.92
C LEU A 196 -26.08 9.09 6.09
N LEU A 197 -26.71 9.59 5.02
CA LEU A 197 -28.12 10.00 5.03
C LEU A 197 -29.08 8.83 5.26
N LYS A 198 -28.74 7.65 4.74
CA LYS A 198 -29.60 6.45 4.83
C LYS A 198 -29.49 5.73 6.18
N TYR A 199 -28.28 5.63 6.73
CA TYR A 199 -27.99 4.74 7.86
C TYR A 199 -27.61 5.44 9.16
N PHE A 200 -27.53 6.77 9.19
CA PHE A 200 -27.24 7.53 10.40
C PHE A 200 -28.30 8.57 10.73
N LEU A 201 -28.47 8.81 12.03
CA LEU A 201 -29.31 9.85 12.60
C LEU A 201 -28.41 10.93 13.21
N SER A 202 -28.59 12.18 12.78
CA SER A 202 -27.88 13.32 13.38
C SER A 202 -28.33 13.52 14.84
N LYS A 203 -27.37 13.72 15.73
CA LYS A 203 -27.54 14.00 17.17
C LYS A 203 -26.69 15.22 17.54
N THR A 204 -26.97 15.82 18.70
CA THR A 204 -26.34 17.08 19.15
C THR A 204 -24.80 17.05 19.17
N ASN A 205 -24.20 15.86 19.38
CA ASN A 205 -22.75 15.66 19.45
C ASN A 205 -22.22 14.63 18.45
N GLY A 206 -22.86 14.49 17.27
CA GLY A 206 -22.37 13.61 16.19
C GLY A 206 -23.47 12.80 15.51
N TYR A 207 -23.14 11.58 15.10
CA TYR A 207 -24.03 10.70 14.35
C TYR A 207 -24.27 9.40 15.09
N GLN A 208 -25.51 8.93 15.09
CA GLN A 208 -25.88 7.64 15.64
C GLN A 208 -26.31 6.69 14.53
N VAL A 209 -25.76 5.47 14.52
CA VAL A 209 -26.17 4.42 13.59
C VAL A 209 -27.65 4.09 13.77
N SER A 210 -28.37 3.98 12.67
CA SER A 210 -29.81 3.66 12.63
C SER A 210 -30.12 2.33 13.30
N GLU A 211 -31.29 2.25 13.93
CA GLU A 211 -31.70 1.06 14.69
C GLU A 211 -31.74 -0.22 13.83
N LYS A 212 -32.15 -0.10 12.55
CA LYS A 212 -32.16 -1.21 11.58
C LYS A 212 -30.78 -1.86 11.47
N ILE A 213 -29.74 -1.05 11.32
CA ILE A 213 -28.36 -1.52 11.20
C ILE A 213 -27.85 -2.04 12.55
N ARG A 214 -28.11 -1.33 13.65
CA ARG A 214 -27.67 -1.79 14.99
C ARG A 214 -28.23 -3.13 15.39
N ARG A 215 -29.49 -3.43 15.07
CA ARG A 215 -30.12 -4.72 15.36
C ARG A 215 -29.45 -5.89 14.64
N SER A 216 -28.67 -5.62 13.58
CA SER A 216 -27.93 -6.65 12.85
C SER A 216 -26.59 -6.99 13.51
N VAL A 217 -26.11 -6.19 14.47
CA VAL A 217 -24.79 -6.33 15.09
C VAL A 217 -24.94 -6.70 16.57
N ILE A 218 -24.23 -7.75 16.99
CA ILE A 218 -24.24 -8.29 18.35
C ILE A 218 -22.82 -8.14 18.90
N PHE A 219 -22.64 -7.21 19.84
CA PHE A 219 -21.37 -6.99 20.51
C PHE A 219 -21.20 -7.95 21.69
N SER A 220 -20.06 -8.64 21.76
CA SER A 220 -19.73 -9.54 22.88
C SER A 220 -18.25 -9.51 23.20
N ARG A 221 -17.91 -9.59 24.49
CA ARG A 221 -16.52 -9.76 24.91
C ARG A 221 -16.02 -11.15 24.54
N HIS A 222 -14.90 -11.24 23.84
CA HIS A 222 -14.29 -12.51 23.41
C HIS A 222 -12.79 -12.36 23.24
N ASN A 223 -12.05 -13.34 23.74
CA ASN A 223 -10.62 -13.51 23.48
C ASN A 223 -10.41 -14.68 22.51
N ILE A 224 -9.96 -14.37 21.29
CA ILE A 224 -9.73 -15.34 20.20
C ILE A 224 -8.72 -16.44 20.54
N ILE A 225 -7.93 -16.29 21.59
CA ILE A 225 -6.92 -17.28 22.00
C ILE A 225 -7.46 -18.18 23.11
N LYS A 226 -8.24 -17.61 24.05
CA LYS A 226 -8.69 -18.31 25.27
C LYS A 226 -10.11 -18.86 25.14
N ASN A 227 -11.00 -18.15 24.44
CA ASN A 227 -12.42 -18.50 24.39
C ASN A 227 -12.74 -19.37 23.18
N PRO A 228 -13.71 -20.30 23.29
CA PRO A 228 -14.12 -21.12 22.16
C PRO A 228 -14.69 -20.24 21.02
N PRO A 229 -14.43 -20.58 19.75
CA PRO A 229 -14.95 -19.83 18.62
C PRO A 229 -16.45 -20.09 18.43
N PHE A 230 -17.14 -19.15 17.79
CA PHE A 230 -18.45 -19.43 17.22
C PHE A 230 -18.33 -20.43 16.06
N SER A 231 -19.38 -21.19 15.78
CA SER A 231 -19.38 -22.19 14.69
C SER A 231 -20.38 -21.84 13.59
N ASN A 232 -20.14 -22.42 12.40
CA ASN A 232 -21.00 -22.28 11.22
C ASN A 232 -21.18 -20.83 10.74
N MET A 233 -20.09 -20.06 10.70
CA MET A 233 -20.07 -18.70 10.15
C MET A 233 -19.99 -18.71 8.62
N ASP A 234 -20.77 -17.85 7.96
CA ASP A 234 -20.71 -17.66 6.51
C ASP A 234 -19.47 -16.84 6.12
N MET A 235 -19.10 -15.89 6.97
CA MET A 235 -17.92 -15.04 6.81
C MET A 235 -17.25 -14.80 8.17
N VAL A 236 -15.93 -14.79 8.19
CA VAL A 236 -15.13 -14.40 9.36
C VAL A 236 -14.15 -13.33 8.90
N VAL A 237 -14.06 -12.27 9.69
CA VAL A 237 -13.23 -11.09 9.46
C VAL A 237 -12.30 -10.96 10.65
N CYS A 238 -11.00 -10.93 10.39
CA CYS A 238 -9.98 -10.76 11.41
C CYS A 238 -8.88 -9.90 10.81
N ARG A 239 -9.08 -8.57 10.88
CA ARG A 239 -8.21 -7.59 10.21
C ARG A 239 -7.37 -6.84 11.21
N ASN A 240 -6.08 -6.72 10.92
CA ASN A 240 -5.13 -5.93 11.69
C ASN A 240 -5.01 -6.37 13.17
N LEU A 241 -5.29 -7.64 13.47
CA LEU A 241 -5.13 -8.24 14.79
C LEU A 241 -3.92 -9.18 14.85
N LEU A 242 -3.76 -10.06 13.85
CA LEU A 242 -2.71 -11.07 13.81
C LEU A 242 -1.32 -10.44 13.78
N ILE A 243 -1.19 -9.23 13.26
CA ILE A 243 0.06 -8.46 13.24
C ILE A 243 0.67 -8.25 14.65
N TYR A 244 -0.14 -8.30 15.70
CA TYR A 244 0.30 -8.13 17.08
C TYR A 244 0.84 -9.42 17.71
N PHE A 245 0.47 -10.58 17.15
CA PHE A 245 0.81 -11.88 17.71
C PHE A 245 2.15 -12.40 17.18
N GLN A 246 2.81 -13.21 18.00
CA GLN A 246 3.90 -14.07 17.55
C GLN A 246 3.37 -15.22 16.68
N ASN A 247 4.23 -15.86 15.88
CA ASN A 247 3.84 -16.87 14.89
C ASN A 247 3.09 -18.08 15.49
N SER A 248 3.47 -18.51 16.71
CA SER A 248 2.81 -19.60 17.43
C SER A 248 1.34 -19.30 17.71
N ILE A 249 1.05 -18.06 18.11
CA ILE A 249 -0.29 -17.58 18.46
C ILE A 249 -1.10 -17.23 17.22
N GLN A 250 -0.47 -16.67 16.18
CA GLN A 250 -1.12 -16.54 14.88
C GLN A 250 -1.64 -17.88 14.37
N ARG A 251 -0.86 -18.97 14.55
CA ARG A 251 -1.30 -20.33 14.17
C ARG A 251 -2.50 -20.80 15.02
N LYS A 252 -2.49 -20.57 16.34
CA LYS A 252 -3.64 -20.88 17.21
C LYS A 252 -4.90 -20.11 16.81
N ALA A 253 -4.78 -18.79 16.61
CA ALA A 253 -5.88 -17.94 16.16
C ALA A 253 -6.41 -18.41 14.80
N MET A 254 -5.54 -18.73 13.84
CA MET A 254 -5.95 -19.25 12.54
C MET A 254 -6.72 -20.57 12.62
N ASN A 255 -6.32 -21.49 13.51
CA ASN A 255 -7.09 -22.71 13.76
C ASN A 255 -8.52 -22.38 14.24
N MET A 256 -8.67 -21.40 15.14
CA MET A 256 -9.99 -20.97 15.62
C MET A 256 -10.84 -20.34 14.50
N LEU A 257 -10.24 -19.47 13.67
CA LEU A 257 -10.94 -18.84 12.55
C LEU A 257 -11.39 -19.87 11.50
N HIS A 258 -10.53 -20.85 11.19
CA HIS A 258 -10.88 -21.95 10.28
C HIS A 258 -11.99 -22.82 10.86
N TYR A 259 -11.95 -23.15 12.15
CA TYR A 259 -13.00 -23.92 12.81
C TYR A 259 -14.36 -23.20 12.79
N ALA A 260 -14.35 -21.87 12.94
CA ALA A 260 -15.58 -21.08 12.92
C ALA A 260 -16.25 -21.04 11.55
N LEU A 261 -15.46 -21.12 10.48
CA LEU A 261 -15.94 -21.00 9.10
C LEU A 261 -16.61 -22.28 8.61
N LYS A 262 -17.78 -22.11 7.98
CA LYS A 262 -18.37 -23.18 7.17
C LYS A 262 -17.46 -23.52 5.97
N LYS A 263 -17.62 -24.72 5.42
CA LYS A 263 -17.06 -25.02 4.09
C LYS A 263 -17.64 -24.04 3.07
N GLU A 264 -16.81 -23.54 2.16
CA GLU A 264 -17.12 -22.46 1.21
C GLU A 264 -17.34 -21.08 1.84
N GLY A 265 -17.15 -20.95 3.17
CA GLY A 265 -17.20 -19.66 3.87
C GLY A 265 -16.03 -18.75 3.52
N ILE A 266 -16.19 -17.45 3.78
CA ILE A 266 -15.21 -16.43 3.39
C ILE A 266 -14.40 -15.96 4.59
N LEU A 267 -13.07 -15.93 4.45
CA LEU A 267 -12.16 -15.31 5.40
C LEU A 267 -11.62 -14.00 4.83
N VAL A 268 -11.67 -12.93 5.61
CA VAL A 268 -11.08 -11.63 5.27
C VAL A 268 -10.04 -11.26 6.32
N LEU A 269 -8.79 -11.02 5.88
CA LEU A 269 -7.70 -10.59 6.75
C LEU A 269 -7.22 -9.18 6.38
N GLY A 270 -6.41 -8.57 7.25
CA GLY A 270 -5.73 -7.31 6.99
C GLY A 270 -4.63 -7.46 5.94
N THR A 271 -4.29 -6.38 5.24
CA THR A 271 -3.34 -6.39 4.11
C THR A 271 -1.95 -6.92 4.46
N SER A 272 -1.49 -6.73 5.69
CA SER A 272 -0.21 -7.24 6.22
C SER A 272 -0.27 -8.65 6.80
N GLU A 273 -1.42 -9.33 6.71
CA GLU A 273 -1.66 -10.64 7.33
C GLU A 273 -1.73 -11.73 6.26
N SER A 274 -1.54 -12.99 6.66
CA SER A 274 -1.53 -14.11 5.71
C SER A 274 -2.02 -15.41 6.32
N VAL A 275 -2.53 -16.29 5.46
CA VAL A 275 -2.93 -17.67 5.81
C VAL A 275 -1.80 -18.67 5.61
N GLN A 276 -0.52 -18.25 5.59
CA GLN A 276 0.60 -19.09 5.17
C GLN A 276 0.67 -20.44 5.91
N SER A 277 0.41 -20.44 7.23
CA SER A 277 0.39 -21.64 8.07
C SER A 277 -0.78 -22.59 7.79
N HIS A 278 -1.80 -22.15 7.04
CA HIS A 278 -3.05 -22.86 6.77
C HIS A 278 -3.43 -22.83 5.28
N LYS A 279 -2.45 -22.65 4.39
CA LYS A 279 -2.68 -22.48 2.94
C LYS A 279 -3.46 -23.63 2.31
N GLU A 280 -3.36 -24.83 2.88
CA GLU A 280 -4.09 -26.01 2.39
C GLU A 280 -5.61 -25.99 2.66
N TYR A 281 -6.09 -25.12 3.56
CA TYR A 281 -7.51 -24.99 3.92
C TYR A 281 -8.21 -23.88 3.12
N PHE A 282 -7.46 -22.98 2.51
CA PHE A 282 -7.98 -21.75 1.91
C PHE A 282 -7.56 -21.60 0.45
N SER A 283 -8.52 -21.30 -0.44
CA SER A 283 -8.23 -20.81 -1.80
C SER A 283 -8.30 -19.29 -1.86
N GLU A 284 -7.44 -18.66 -2.63
CA GLU A 284 -7.37 -17.20 -2.76
C GLU A 284 -8.48 -16.68 -3.69
N ILE A 285 -9.36 -15.81 -3.19
CA ILE A 285 -10.29 -15.03 -4.03
C ILE A 285 -9.57 -13.78 -4.52
N ASP A 286 -8.89 -13.07 -3.62
CA ASP A 286 -8.03 -11.94 -3.94
C ASP A 286 -6.80 -11.93 -3.02
N ARG A 287 -5.62 -12.20 -3.60
CA ARG A 287 -4.36 -12.27 -2.87
C ARG A 287 -3.87 -10.92 -2.36
N LYS A 288 -4.15 -9.84 -3.10
CA LYS A 288 -3.70 -8.48 -2.76
C LYS A 288 -4.49 -7.95 -1.56
N TRP A 289 -5.80 -8.19 -1.56
CA TRP A 289 -6.72 -7.71 -0.52
C TRP A 289 -7.07 -8.76 0.54
N LYS A 290 -6.37 -9.91 0.54
CA LYS A 290 -6.43 -10.95 1.57
C LYS A 290 -7.83 -11.50 1.82
N ILE A 291 -8.53 -11.80 0.72
CA ILE A 291 -9.85 -12.44 0.73
C ILE A 291 -9.69 -13.89 0.30
N PHE A 292 -10.16 -14.81 1.15
CA PHE A 292 -9.98 -16.25 0.96
C PHE A 292 -11.30 -17.00 1.10
N LYS A 293 -11.39 -18.16 0.45
CA LYS A 293 -12.51 -19.09 0.56
C LYS A 293 -12.05 -20.37 1.25
N ASN A 294 -12.79 -20.83 2.25
CA ASN A 294 -12.54 -22.11 2.89
C ASN A 294 -12.94 -23.27 1.96
N ILE A 295 -11.99 -24.16 1.63
CA ILE A 295 -12.22 -25.30 0.73
C ILE A 295 -12.31 -26.64 1.46
N LYS A 296 -11.94 -26.70 2.74
CA LYS A 296 -11.99 -27.91 3.57
C LYS A 296 -13.04 -27.76 4.68
N PRO A 297 -13.76 -28.83 5.05
CA PRO A 297 -14.64 -28.79 6.21
C PRO A 297 -13.81 -28.63 7.50
N SER A 298 -14.39 -27.97 8.50
CA SER A 298 -13.79 -27.83 9.84
C SER A 298 -13.53 -29.22 10.43
N THR A 299 -12.27 -29.66 10.47
CA THR A 299 -11.85 -30.83 11.23
C THR A 299 -11.70 -30.44 12.71
N ARG A 300 -12.02 -31.36 13.64
CA ARG A 300 -11.96 -31.15 15.10
C ARG A 300 -10.75 -30.30 15.49
N ILE A 301 -10.95 -29.37 16.43
CA ILE A 301 -9.84 -28.72 17.15
C ILE A 301 -9.03 -29.85 17.77
N LYS A 302 -7.82 -30.12 17.26
CA LYS A 302 -6.83 -30.86 18.04
C LYS A 302 -6.53 -29.97 19.23
N ASN A 303 -7.21 -30.23 20.35
CA ASN A 303 -7.02 -29.47 21.58
C ASN A 303 -5.59 -29.68 22.07
N GLY A 304 -4.67 -28.82 21.64
CA GLY A 304 -3.38 -28.60 22.28
C GLY A 304 -3.54 -27.71 23.50
N ILE A 305 -4.53 -27.98 24.35
CA ILE A 305 -4.62 -27.42 25.70
C ILE A 305 -4.03 -28.49 26.62
N SER A 306 -2.71 -28.66 26.54
CA SER A 306 -1.93 -29.32 27.57
C SER A 306 -0.81 -28.36 27.90
N HIS A 307 -0.69 -28.07 29.20
CA HIS A 307 0.38 -27.27 29.78
C HIS A 307 1.74 -27.68 29.23
N ALA A 308 2.55 -26.68 28.91
CA ALA A 308 3.97 -26.87 28.70
C ALA A 308 4.61 -27.41 29.99
N THR A 309 5.13 -28.62 29.93
CA THR A 309 6.37 -29.01 30.61
C THR A 309 7.25 -29.72 29.60
N ALA A 310 8.48 -29.24 29.51
CA ALA A 310 9.50 -29.61 28.55
C ALA A 310 9.83 -31.11 28.53
N ALA A 311 10.11 -31.65 27.34
CA ALA A 311 11.37 -32.33 27.00
C ALA A 311 11.25 -33.03 25.63
N GLY A 312 12.32 -32.95 24.85
CA GLY A 312 12.63 -33.94 23.81
C GLY A 312 12.08 -33.68 22.42
N GLY A 313 12.91 -33.09 21.56
CA GLY A 313 12.63 -32.94 20.14
C GLY A 313 12.66 -34.27 19.38
N SER A 314 12.14 -34.24 18.16
CA SER A 314 12.85 -34.72 16.96
C SER A 314 12.04 -34.41 15.70
N ASN A 315 12.79 -34.02 14.68
CA ASN A 315 12.35 -33.53 13.39
C ASN A 315 11.58 -34.56 12.55
N SER A 316 10.77 -33.99 11.67
CA SER A 316 10.17 -34.61 10.49
C SER A 316 11.13 -35.49 9.70
N THR A 317 10.65 -36.67 9.28
CA THR A 317 11.12 -37.31 8.04
C THR A 317 9.95 -37.54 7.09
N LEU A 318 10.11 -36.95 5.91
CA LEU A 318 9.37 -37.23 4.70
C LEU A 318 9.55 -38.70 4.33
N ILE A 319 8.47 -39.48 4.32
CA ILE A 319 8.34 -40.68 3.48
C ILE A 319 7.02 -40.57 2.72
N GLU A 320 7.05 -39.80 1.62
CA GLU A 320 6.24 -40.13 0.46
C GLU A 320 6.90 -41.33 -0.23
N ARG A 321 6.36 -42.53 0.00
CA ARG A 321 6.23 -43.59 -1.00
C ARG A 321 5.51 -44.80 -0.40
N ASN A 322 4.52 -45.28 -1.17
CA ASN A 322 3.72 -46.50 -0.99
C ASN A 322 2.46 -46.38 -0.11
N SER A 323 1.43 -45.68 -0.60
CA SER A 323 0.05 -45.92 -0.16
C SER A 323 -0.99 -45.76 -1.29
N GLU A 324 -0.64 -46.20 -2.50
CA GLU A 324 -1.63 -46.41 -3.59
C GLU A 324 -2.18 -47.84 -3.68
N ARG A 325 -1.80 -48.75 -2.76
CA ARG A 325 -2.34 -50.13 -2.73
C ARG A 325 -3.32 -50.46 -1.61
N GLU A 326 -3.60 -49.54 -0.68
CA GLU A 326 -4.59 -49.77 0.40
C GLU A 326 -5.87 -48.95 0.29
N ARG A 327 -5.94 -47.98 -0.64
CA ARG A 327 -7.15 -47.14 -0.87
C ARG A 327 -8.32 -47.88 -1.56
N LYS A 328 -8.26 -49.21 -1.71
CA LYS A 328 -9.34 -50.03 -2.30
C LYS A 328 -10.02 -51.02 -1.34
N LYS A 329 -9.75 -50.99 -0.03
CA LYS A 329 -10.44 -51.86 0.95
C LYS A 329 -11.13 -51.17 2.12
N ILE A 330 -11.06 -49.84 2.25
CA ILE A 330 -11.81 -49.10 3.28
C ILE A 330 -12.97 -48.35 2.61
N ARG A 331 -13.91 -49.12 2.06
CA ARG A 331 -15.22 -48.60 1.67
C ARG A 331 -16.29 -49.66 1.89
N THR A 332 -16.32 -50.20 3.10
CA THR A 332 -17.43 -51.00 3.62
C THR A 332 -17.47 -50.82 5.12
N GLN A 333 -18.49 -50.10 5.57
CA GLN A 333 -19.05 -49.92 6.92
C GLN A 333 -19.16 -48.44 7.29
N ALA A 334 -19.98 -47.71 6.51
CA ALA A 334 -20.79 -46.68 7.14
C ALA A 334 -21.70 -47.40 8.15
N ALA A 335 -21.44 -47.20 9.44
CA ALA A 335 -22.25 -47.75 10.52
C ALA A 335 -23.71 -47.36 10.25
N ASN A 336 -24.58 -48.36 10.14
CA ASN A 336 -26.00 -48.17 9.94
C ASN A 336 -26.53 -47.45 11.20
N PRO A 337 -26.98 -46.18 11.13
CA PRO A 337 -27.30 -45.38 12.31
C PRO A 337 -28.43 -46.00 13.15
N ILE A 338 -29.30 -46.80 12.53
CA ILE A 338 -30.36 -47.56 13.20
C ILE A 338 -29.76 -48.67 14.08
N LYS A 339 -28.68 -49.33 13.64
CA LYS A 339 -28.04 -50.42 14.39
C LYS A 339 -27.28 -49.91 15.62
N GLN A 340 -26.65 -48.74 15.52
CA GLN A 340 -26.04 -48.06 16.67
C GLN A 340 -27.10 -47.61 17.67
N LYS A 341 -28.21 -47.02 17.20
CA LYS A 341 -29.30 -46.57 18.08
C LYS A 341 -29.95 -47.74 18.83
N LEU A 342 -30.21 -48.85 18.14
CA LEU A 342 -30.70 -50.10 18.77
C LEU A 342 -29.70 -50.72 19.76
N GLN A 343 -28.39 -50.64 19.51
CA GLN A 343 -27.37 -51.11 20.45
C GLN A 343 -27.28 -50.24 21.69
N THR A 344 -27.37 -48.91 21.54
CA THR A 344 -27.39 -47.98 22.67
C THR A 344 -28.62 -48.21 23.54
N GLU A 345 -29.81 -48.31 22.93
CA GLU A 345 -31.08 -48.51 23.63
C GLU A 345 -31.14 -49.89 24.32
N LEU A 346 -30.58 -50.93 23.71
CA LEU A 346 -30.42 -52.26 24.33
C LEU A 346 -29.46 -52.24 25.52
N ASN A 347 -28.31 -51.56 25.40
CA ASN A 347 -27.33 -51.47 26.48
C ASN A 347 -27.84 -50.66 27.67
N GLU A 348 -28.58 -49.56 27.41
CA GLU A 348 -29.25 -48.78 28.44
C GLU A 348 -30.32 -49.61 29.16
N THR A 349 -31.18 -50.33 28.42
CA THR A 349 -32.23 -51.19 29.00
C THR A 349 -31.65 -52.31 29.88
N ILE A 350 -30.54 -52.94 29.45
CA ILE A 350 -29.87 -53.98 30.23
C ILE A 350 -29.30 -53.40 31.52
N LEU A 351 -28.59 -52.27 31.45
CA LEU A 351 -28.00 -51.65 32.65
C LEU A 351 -29.07 -51.18 33.65
N GLU A 352 -30.20 -50.66 33.17
CA GLU A 352 -31.35 -50.30 34.01
C GLU A 352 -31.98 -51.52 34.70
N GLN A 353 -32.14 -52.65 34.00
CA GLN A 353 -32.77 -53.85 34.56
C GLN A 353 -31.90 -54.57 35.60
N PHE A 354 -30.57 -54.44 35.52
CA PHE A 354 -29.61 -55.03 36.47
C PHE A 354 -29.11 -54.05 37.54
N GLY A 355 -29.66 -52.83 37.60
CA GLY A 355 -29.28 -51.82 38.60
C GLY A 355 -27.82 -51.35 38.50
N GLY A 356 -27.17 -51.54 37.35
CA GLY A 356 -25.73 -51.32 37.19
C GLY A 356 -25.38 -49.99 36.53
N ALA A 357 -24.12 -49.58 36.67
CA ALA A 357 -23.57 -48.41 35.97
C ALA A 357 -22.19 -48.73 35.39
N SER A 358 -21.91 -48.24 34.18
CA SER A 358 -20.59 -48.36 33.55
C SER A 358 -20.02 -46.98 33.22
N VAL A 359 -18.76 -46.77 33.58
CA VAL A 359 -18.00 -45.54 33.37
C VAL A 359 -16.74 -45.85 32.57
N PHE A 360 -16.58 -45.18 31.44
CA PHE A 360 -15.39 -45.23 30.62
C PHE A 360 -14.43 -44.13 31.06
N VAL A 361 -13.19 -44.49 31.34
CA VAL A 361 -12.15 -43.56 31.81
C VAL A 361 -10.85 -43.74 31.04
N ASP A 362 -10.05 -42.67 30.98
CA ASP A 362 -8.65 -42.71 30.56
C ASP A 362 -7.72 -43.22 31.70
N SER A 363 -6.40 -43.23 31.47
CA SER A 363 -5.40 -43.63 32.48
C SER A 363 -5.34 -42.72 33.71
N ASP A 364 -5.84 -41.49 33.60
CA ASP A 364 -5.85 -40.46 34.65
C ASP A 364 -7.20 -40.36 35.36
N TYR A 365 -8.09 -41.34 35.16
CA TYR A 365 -9.44 -41.42 35.74
C TYR A 365 -10.43 -40.37 35.22
N ASN A 366 -10.14 -39.67 34.12
CA ASN A 366 -11.10 -38.72 33.53
C ASN A 366 -12.22 -39.46 32.81
N ILE A 367 -13.47 -39.05 33.06
CA ILE A 367 -14.65 -39.70 32.51
C ILE A 367 -14.78 -39.35 31.01
N LEU A 368 -14.68 -40.36 30.16
CA LEU A 368 -14.93 -40.29 28.72
C LEU A 368 -16.44 -40.38 28.43
N GLN A 369 -17.13 -41.30 29.11
CA GLN A 369 -18.56 -41.55 28.98
C GLN A 369 -19.08 -42.33 30.20
N ALA A 370 -20.31 -42.05 30.64
CA ALA A 370 -21.01 -42.84 31.67
C ALA A 370 -22.38 -43.31 31.14
N VAL A 371 -22.78 -44.53 31.48
CA VAL A 371 -24.05 -45.16 31.06
C VAL A 371 -24.67 -45.91 32.26
N GLY A 372 -26.01 -45.87 32.38
CA GLY A 372 -26.76 -46.48 33.49
C GLY A 372 -26.95 -45.55 34.69
N GLU A 373 -27.33 -46.10 35.86
CA GLU A 373 -27.64 -45.33 37.08
C GLU A 373 -26.40 -44.85 37.84
N PHE A 374 -25.49 -44.16 37.14
CA PHE A 374 -24.21 -43.69 37.70
C PHE A 374 -24.35 -42.82 38.97
N ARG A 375 -25.48 -42.10 39.10
CA ARG A 375 -25.79 -41.27 40.28
C ARG A 375 -25.93 -42.07 41.59
N LYS A 376 -26.15 -43.39 41.54
CA LYS A 376 -26.13 -44.26 42.74
C LYS A 376 -24.73 -44.43 43.33
N TYR A 377 -23.68 -44.19 42.55
CA TYR A 377 -22.30 -44.50 42.95
C TYR A 377 -21.39 -43.26 43.04
N ALA A 378 -21.77 -42.16 42.37
CA ALA A 378 -20.97 -40.95 42.30
C ALA A 378 -21.82 -39.67 42.42
N ASN A 379 -21.28 -38.67 43.13
CA ASN A 379 -21.89 -37.36 43.37
C ASN A 379 -21.04 -36.25 42.76
N LEU A 380 -21.69 -35.19 42.27
CA LEU A 380 -20.99 -33.99 41.80
C LEU A 380 -20.32 -33.27 42.99
N PRO A 381 -19.07 -32.79 42.85
CA PRO A 381 -18.40 -32.02 43.89
C PRO A 381 -19.21 -30.77 44.29
N VAL A 382 -19.23 -30.45 45.59
CA VAL A 382 -20.03 -29.34 46.15
C VAL A 382 -19.49 -27.96 45.72
N SER A 383 -18.25 -27.88 45.24
CA SER A 383 -17.69 -26.68 44.60
C SER A 383 -16.76 -27.03 43.44
N GLY A 384 -16.91 -26.35 42.31
CA GLY A 384 -16.10 -26.56 41.11
C GLY A 384 -16.70 -27.58 40.13
N PHE A 385 -16.09 -27.70 38.95
CA PHE A 385 -16.43 -28.70 37.94
C PHE A 385 -15.22 -29.64 37.78
N SER A 386 -15.36 -30.91 38.14
CA SER A 386 -14.36 -31.96 37.90
C SER A 386 -14.95 -33.03 36.99
N ILE A 387 -14.15 -33.49 36.04
CA ILE A 387 -14.45 -34.64 35.16
C ILE A 387 -13.74 -35.92 35.65
N ASN A 388 -13.01 -35.84 36.76
CA ASN A 388 -12.27 -36.96 37.31
C ASN A 388 -13.19 -37.85 38.17
N LEU A 389 -13.23 -39.15 37.89
CA LEU A 389 -14.09 -40.09 38.60
C LEU A 389 -13.76 -40.15 40.10
N LEU A 390 -12.49 -40.10 40.49
CA LEU A 390 -12.07 -40.22 41.89
C LEU A 390 -12.51 -39.04 42.75
N ASP A 391 -12.83 -37.90 42.15
CA ASP A 391 -13.35 -36.73 42.86
C ASP A 391 -14.86 -36.80 43.11
N MET A 392 -15.54 -37.69 42.37
CA MET A 392 -16.99 -37.88 42.43
C MET A 392 -17.39 -39.07 43.33
N LEU A 393 -16.44 -39.92 43.74
CA LEU A 393 -16.67 -41.08 44.60
C LEU A 393 -16.50 -40.76 46.09
N GLU A 394 -17.25 -41.44 46.95
CA GLU A 394 -17.06 -41.38 48.41
C GLU A 394 -15.74 -42.05 48.84
N LYS A 395 -15.24 -41.72 50.04
CA LYS A 395 -13.87 -42.07 50.49
C LYS A 395 -13.57 -43.58 50.40
N ASP A 396 -14.50 -44.42 50.83
CA ASP A 396 -14.28 -45.87 50.87
C ASP A 396 -14.32 -46.47 49.45
N LEU A 397 -15.26 -46.01 48.61
CA LEU A 397 -15.39 -46.44 47.22
C LEU A 397 -14.21 -45.95 46.36
N LYS A 398 -13.71 -44.73 46.64
CA LYS A 398 -12.53 -44.15 45.98
C LYS A 398 -11.30 -45.03 46.17
N TYR A 399 -11.03 -45.50 47.38
CA TYR A 399 -9.88 -46.36 47.67
C TYR A 399 -9.97 -47.73 46.97
N ILE A 400 -11.17 -48.32 46.97
CA ILE A 400 -11.43 -49.62 46.31
C ILE A 400 -11.23 -49.50 44.79
N VAL A 401 -11.80 -48.45 44.17
CA VAL A 401 -11.66 -48.20 42.74
C VAL A 401 -10.20 -47.91 42.38
N GLN A 402 -9.50 -47.05 43.12
CA GLN A 402 -8.10 -46.70 42.86
C GLN A 402 -7.15 -47.90 42.97
N SER A 403 -7.28 -48.72 44.02
CA SER A 403 -6.43 -49.91 44.19
C SER A 403 -6.71 -51.00 43.16
N THR A 404 -7.99 -51.21 42.80
CA THR A 404 -8.38 -52.19 41.77
C THR A 404 -7.96 -51.73 40.38
N PHE A 405 -8.04 -50.42 40.11
CA PHE A 405 -7.62 -49.81 38.84
C PHE A 405 -6.12 -49.88 38.66
N ASN A 406 -5.32 -49.54 39.67
CA ASN A 406 -3.86 -49.63 39.60
C ASN A 406 -3.37 -51.06 39.33
N LYS A 407 -4.03 -52.06 39.91
CA LYS A 407 -3.76 -53.48 39.59
C LYS A 407 -4.14 -53.82 38.14
N ALA A 408 -5.29 -53.33 37.67
CA ALA A 408 -5.71 -53.50 36.27
C ALA A 408 -4.74 -52.82 35.28
N LEU A 409 -4.16 -51.68 35.67
CA LEU A 409 -3.16 -50.93 34.91
C LEU A 409 -1.81 -51.66 34.84
N GLN A 410 -1.31 -52.17 35.98
CA GLN A 410 -0.06 -52.93 36.04
C GLN A 410 -0.13 -54.27 35.29
N GLU A 411 -1.23 -55.01 35.46
CA GLU A 411 -1.37 -56.34 34.87
C GLU A 411 -2.01 -56.35 33.46
N ASN A 412 -2.59 -55.22 33.03
CA ASN A 412 -3.39 -55.07 31.81
C ASN A 412 -4.46 -56.17 31.65
N LYS A 413 -5.13 -56.50 32.75
CA LYS A 413 -6.13 -57.57 32.84
C LYS A 413 -7.42 -57.07 33.48
N ARG A 414 -8.51 -57.81 33.23
CA ARG A 414 -9.78 -57.60 33.90
C ARG A 414 -9.62 -57.90 35.39
N MET A 415 -9.94 -56.93 36.24
CA MET A 415 -9.98 -57.07 37.69
C MET A 415 -11.42 -57.02 38.19
N VAL A 416 -11.71 -57.77 39.25
CA VAL A 416 -13.03 -57.80 39.90
C VAL A 416 -12.82 -57.68 41.41
N TYR A 417 -13.50 -56.73 42.03
CA TYR A 417 -13.66 -56.62 43.47
C TYR A 417 -15.10 -56.98 43.81
N ARG A 418 -15.30 -57.94 44.73
CA ARG A 418 -16.62 -58.46 45.07
C ARG A 418 -17.11 -57.96 46.42
N ASP A 419 -18.43 -57.91 46.58
CA ASP A 419 -19.12 -57.67 47.85
C ASP A 419 -18.75 -56.31 48.50
N VAL A 420 -18.65 -55.24 47.69
CA VAL A 420 -18.50 -53.87 48.20
C VAL A 420 -19.79 -53.43 48.86
N VAL A 421 -19.73 -53.00 50.11
CA VAL A 421 -20.85 -52.39 50.80
C VAL A 421 -20.80 -50.87 50.56
N ILE A 422 -21.81 -50.35 49.88
CA ILE A 422 -21.96 -48.92 49.58
C ILE A 422 -23.08 -48.38 50.48
N GLU A 423 -22.75 -47.39 51.30
CA GLU A 423 -23.70 -46.77 52.23
C GLU A 423 -24.15 -45.42 51.66
N GLN A 424 -25.41 -45.34 51.21
CA GLN A 424 -25.99 -44.08 50.74
C GLN A 424 -27.34 -43.82 51.42
N LYS A 425 -27.50 -42.62 52.01
CA LYS A 425 -28.78 -42.10 52.54
C LYS A 425 -29.62 -43.12 53.32
N ASN A 426 -29.00 -43.84 54.27
CA ASN A 426 -29.59 -44.89 55.13
C ASN A 426 -29.91 -46.25 54.47
N GLU A 427 -29.47 -46.52 53.25
CA GLU A 427 -29.54 -47.85 52.63
C GLU A 427 -28.12 -48.41 52.39
N LYS A 428 -27.95 -49.71 52.65
CA LYS A 428 -26.73 -50.47 52.35
C LYS A 428 -26.97 -51.28 51.09
N ILE A 429 -26.20 -50.99 50.05
CA ILE A 429 -26.26 -51.69 48.77
C ILE A 429 -24.98 -52.51 48.62
N GLY A 430 -25.11 -53.79 48.25
CA GLY A 430 -23.98 -54.62 47.85
C GLY A 430 -23.68 -54.41 46.38
N ALA A 431 -22.41 -54.27 46.00
CA ALA A 431 -22.02 -54.17 44.60
C ALA A 431 -20.69 -54.89 44.29
N ASP A 432 -20.61 -55.48 43.10
CA ASP A 432 -19.36 -55.93 42.51
C ASP A 432 -18.81 -54.84 41.58
N ILE A 433 -17.50 -54.56 41.68
CA ILE A 433 -16.79 -53.60 40.83
C ILE A 433 -15.92 -54.37 39.84
N VAL A 434 -16.15 -54.16 38.54
CA VAL A 434 -15.38 -54.77 37.46
C VAL A 434 -14.62 -53.70 36.70
N ILE A 435 -13.29 -53.81 36.64
CA ILE A 435 -12.44 -52.91 35.86
C ILE A 435 -11.82 -53.70 34.71
N LYS A 436 -12.02 -53.24 33.48
CA LYS A 436 -11.54 -53.94 32.29
C LYS A 436 -10.83 -52.97 31.33
N PRO A 437 -9.61 -53.28 30.86
CA PRO A 437 -8.98 -52.51 29.79
C PRO A 437 -9.72 -52.74 28.46
N PHE A 438 -9.86 -51.68 27.67
CA PHE A 438 -10.35 -51.74 26.30
C PHE A 438 -9.43 -50.92 25.38
N LYS A 439 -9.28 -51.40 24.14
CA LYS A 439 -8.49 -50.74 23.11
C LYS A 439 -9.41 -50.32 21.98
N ASP A 440 -9.54 -49.02 21.76
CA ASP A 440 -10.17 -48.48 20.57
C ASP A 440 -9.10 -48.29 19.48
N HIS A 441 -9.34 -48.82 18.28
CA HIS A 441 -8.40 -48.68 17.15
C HIS A 441 -8.44 -47.27 16.52
N SER A 442 -9.36 -46.41 16.95
CA SER A 442 -9.49 -45.02 16.50
C SER A 442 -8.81 -43.99 17.42
N LEU A 443 -8.26 -44.42 18.56
CA LEU A 443 -7.47 -43.62 19.50
C LEU A 443 -6.02 -44.10 19.42
N GLU A 444 -5.09 -43.21 19.06
CA GLU A 444 -3.67 -43.53 18.94
C GLU A 444 -3.09 -43.93 20.32
N GLY A 445 -2.77 -45.21 20.50
CA GLY A 445 -1.78 -45.68 21.50
C GLY A 445 -2.22 -45.80 22.97
N GLU A 446 -3.28 -45.15 23.44
CA GLU A 446 -3.65 -45.15 24.86
C GLU A 446 -4.62 -46.30 25.24
N THR A 447 -4.31 -47.01 26.34
CA THR A 447 -5.18 -48.07 26.87
C THR A 447 -6.20 -47.44 27.81
N ASN A 448 -7.49 -47.50 27.44
CA ASN A 448 -8.59 -46.97 28.23
C ASN A 448 -9.24 -48.08 29.07
N TYR A 449 -10.03 -47.69 30.08
CA TYR A 449 -10.64 -48.64 31.02
C TYR A 449 -12.15 -48.41 31.13
N VAL A 450 -12.88 -49.50 31.33
CA VAL A 450 -14.29 -49.45 31.72
C VAL A 450 -14.42 -49.97 33.15
N ILE A 451 -15.06 -49.17 34.00
CA ILE A 451 -15.38 -49.47 35.39
C ILE A 451 -16.88 -49.72 35.45
N THR A 452 -17.29 -50.93 35.87
CA THR A 452 -18.70 -51.33 35.95
C THR A 452 -19.08 -51.70 37.37
N PHE A 453 -20.15 -51.11 37.87
CA PHE A 453 -20.79 -51.41 39.15
C PHE A 453 -21.99 -52.32 38.88
N ILE A 454 -22.05 -53.46 39.57
CA ILE A 454 -23.13 -54.45 39.44
C ILE A 454 -23.78 -54.62 40.81
N GLU A 455 -25.05 -54.26 40.94
CA GLU A 455 -25.81 -54.36 42.19
C GLU A 455 -26.07 -55.82 42.59
N LYS A 456 -25.97 -56.12 43.90
CA LYS A 456 -26.16 -57.45 44.49
C LYS A 456 -26.96 -57.35 45.79
N GLU A 457 -27.92 -58.25 46.00
CA GLU A 457 -28.65 -58.37 47.27
C GLU A 457 -27.71 -58.83 48.40
N LEU A 458 -27.70 -58.09 49.51
CA LEU A 458 -26.92 -58.41 50.71
C LEU A 458 -27.64 -59.50 51.53
N ASN A 459 -27.11 -60.72 51.56
CA ASN A 459 -27.53 -61.74 52.51
C ASN A 459 -26.74 -61.57 53.83
N PHE A 460 -27.37 -60.98 54.84
CA PHE A 460 -26.85 -60.99 56.21
C PHE A 460 -27.23 -62.31 56.90
N SER A 461 -26.41 -63.35 56.71
CA SER A 461 -26.46 -64.56 57.53
C SER A 461 -25.03 -65.08 57.75
N ASP A 462 -24.69 -65.22 59.03
CA ASP A 462 -23.46 -65.78 59.63
C ASP A 462 -22.34 -64.77 59.95
N VAL A 463 -22.37 -64.29 61.20
CA VAL A 463 -21.22 -63.71 61.91
C VAL A 463 -20.90 -64.62 63.08
N ASP A 464 -19.71 -65.23 63.08
CA ASP A 464 -19.09 -65.83 64.26
C ASP A 464 -17.73 -65.13 64.51
N GLU A 465 -17.57 -64.62 65.73
CA GLU A 465 -16.31 -64.13 66.31
C GLU A 465 -15.43 -65.30 66.83
N VAL A 466 -14.19 -64.96 67.27
CA VAL A 466 -13.30 -65.63 68.26
C VAL A 466 -11.98 -66.21 67.66
N PRO A 467 -10.79 -66.18 68.33
CA PRO A 467 -10.11 -65.14 69.14
C PRO A 467 -8.58 -64.98 68.84
N LYS A 468 -7.91 -64.08 69.57
CA LYS A 468 -6.45 -63.77 69.56
C LYS A 468 -5.55 -64.91 70.11
N ILE A 469 -4.38 -65.12 69.48
CA ILE A 469 -3.24 -65.91 69.98
C ILE A 469 -2.02 -64.99 70.20
N SER A 470 -1.33 -65.11 71.34
CA SER A 470 -0.10 -64.39 71.67
C SER A 470 1.17 -65.24 71.41
N PRO A 471 2.33 -64.63 71.06
CA PRO A 471 3.52 -65.34 70.58
C PRO A 471 4.64 -65.41 71.63
N SER A 472 5.34 -66.55 71.78
CA SER A 472 6.58 -66.56 72.57
C SER A 472 7.69 -67.54 72.15
N ASN A 473 7.70 -68.04 70.91
CA ASN A 473 8.87 -68.79 70.39
C ASN A 473 9.35 -68.38 68.98
N GLN A 474 8.69 -67.42 68.30
CA GLN A 474 9.08 -66.97 66.96
C GLN A 474 10.17 -65.89 66.94
N THR A 475 10.48 -65.26 68.07
CA THR A 475 11.30 -64.04 68.10
C THR A 475 12.78 -64.26 67.76
N LYS A 476 13.32 -65.48 67.86
CA LYS A 476 14.73 -65.75 67.53
C LYS A 476 14.96 -66.15 66.06
N GLU A 477 14.02 -66.87 65.45
CA GLU A 477 14.06 -67.15 64.01
C GLU A 477 13.64 -65.93 63.18
N TYR A 478 12.72 -65.11 63.69
CA TYR A 478 12.27 -63.87 63.05
C TYR A 478 13.34 -62.77 63.05
N VAL A 479 14.15 -62.67 64.12
CA VAL A 479 15.27 -61.71 64.15
C VAL A 479 16.37 -62.13 63.18
N ALA A 480 16.67 -63.42 63.04
CA ALA A 480 17.64 -63.89 62.07
C ALA A 480 17.15 -63.72 60.61
N SER A 481 15.85 -63.90 60.34
CA SER A 481 15.29 -63.62 59.01
C SER A 481 15.27 -62.12 58.71
N LEU A 482 14.96 -61.27 59.70
CA LEU A 482 15.00 -59.81 59.57
C LEU A 482 16.41 -59.30 59.33
N GLU A 483 17.43 -59.85 60.00
CA GLU A 483 18.83 -59.44 59.79
C GLU A 483 19.32 -59.84 58.40
N HIS A 484 18.88 -61.00 57.89
CA HIS A 484 19.16 -61.41 56.52
C HIS A 484 18.45 -60.52 55.49
N GLU A 485 17.17 -60.25 55.68
CA GLU A 485 16.37 -59.36 54.83
C GLU A 485 16.88 -57.92 54.85
N LEU A 486 17.33 -57.41 56.00
CA LEU A 486 17.96 -56.10 56.14
C LEU A 486 19.29 -56.03 55.38
N LYS A 487 20.06 -57.13 55.37
CA LYS A 487 21.31 -57.20 54.62
C LYS A 487 21.04 -57.19 53.11
N THR A 488 20.11 -58.01 52.64
CA THR A 488 19.73 -58.08 51.22
C THR A 488 19.14 -56.74 50.74
N THR A 489 18.24 -56.14 51.50
CA THR A 489 17.67 -54.82 51.14
C THR A 489 18.71 -53.70 51.12
N LYS A 490 19.77 -53.78 51.95
CA LYS A 490 20.87 -52.82 51.91
C LYS A 490 21.75 -53.01 50.67
N GLU A 491 22.00 -54.25 50.27
CA GLU A 491 22.72 -54.57 49.03
C GLU A 491 21.91 -54.12 47.81
N ASP A 492 20.62 -54.42 47.75
CA ASP A 492 19.71 -53.97 46.68
C ASP A 492 19.60 -52.44 46.62
N LEU A 493 19.54 -51.77 47.77
CA LEU A 493 19.54 -50.30 47.83
C LEU A 493 20.84 -49.73 47.28
N GLN A 494 21.99 -50.35 47.57
CA GLN A 494 23.28 -49.89 47.07
C GLN A 494 23.39 -50.07 45.55
N THR A 495 22.95 -51.21 45.02
CA THR A 495 22.86 -51.43 43.57
C THR A 495 21.90 -50.44 42.91
N SER A 496 20.74 -50.18 43.53
CA SER A 496 19.79 -49.18 43.03
C SER A 496 20.36 -47.76 43.06
N MET A 497 21.18 -47.42 44.06
CA MET A 497 21.86 -46.12 44.11
C MET A 497 22.89 -46.00 42.98
N GLU A 498 23.67 -47.04 42.71
CA GLU A 498 24.62 -47.06 41.59
C GLU A 498 23.90 -46.96 40.23
N GLU A 499 22.75 -47.61 40.07
CA GLU A 499 21.89 -47.49 38.88
C GLU A 499 21.28 -46.08 38.74
N ILE A 500 20.88 -45.46 39.85
CA ILE A 500 20.38 -44.06 39.84
C ILE A 500 21.51 -43.09 39.50
N GLU A 501 22.72 -43.27 40.05
CA GLU A 501 23.87 -42.41 39.76
C GLU A 501 24.26 -42.51 38.29
N THR A 502 24.35 -43.72 37.74
CA THR A 502 24.64 -43.93 36.31
C THR A 502 23.54 -43.37 35.42
N SER A 503 22.26 -43.59 35.76
CA SER A 503 21.14 -42.98 35.03
C SER A 503 21.15 -41.45 35.10
N ASN A 504 21.59 -40.88 36.22
CA ASN A 504 21.69 -39.43 36.39
C ASN A 504 22.86 -38.84 35.58
N GLU A 505 23.99 -39.53 35.49
CA GLU A 505 25.09 -39.16 34.60
C GLU A 505 24.68 -39.23 33.12
N GLU A 506 23.96 -40.27 32.71
CA GLU A 506 23.41 -40.37 31.35
C GLU A 506 22.39 -39.28 31.06
N LEU A 507 21.51 -38.97 32.02
CA LEU A 507 20.56 -37.84 31.92
C LEU A 507 21.28 -36.50 31.81
N GLN A 508 22.38 -36.31 32.54
CA GLN A 508 23.18 -35.10 32.47
C GLN A 508 23.87 -34.97 31.11
N ALA A 509 24.46 -36.06 30.60
CA ALA A 509 25.06 -36.08 29.26
C ALA A 509 24.01 -35.81 28.16
N ALA A 510 22.83 -36.42 28.25
CA ALA A 510 21.72 -36.18 27.32
C ALA A 510 21.22 -34.72 27.39
N ASN A 511 21.22 -34.12 28.58
CA ASN A 511 20.89 -32.70 28.74
C ASN A 511 21.95 -31.79 28.10
N GLU A 512 23.24 -32.08 28.27
CA GLU A 512 24.32 -31.32 27.63
C GLU A 512 24.25 -31.43 26.10
N GLU A 513 23.97 -32.62 25.56
CA GLU A 513 23.77 -32.82 24.12
C GLU A 513 22.51 -32.11 23.61
N LEU A 514 21.41 -32.12 24.37
CA LEU A 514 20.20 -31.37 24.05
C LEU A 514 20.45 -29.85 24.06
N LEU A 515 21.25 -29.34 25.01
CA LEU A 515 21.62 -27.92 25.05
C LEU A 515 22.46 -27.54 23.85
N ALA A 516 23.46 -28.36 23.48
CA ALA A 516 24.27 -28.14 22.28
C ALA A 516 23.41 -28.17 20.99
N SER A 517 22.48 -29.13 20.88
CA SER A 517 21.56 -29.20 19.73
C SER A 517 20.61 -27.99 19.70
N ASN A 518 20.21 -27.47 20.85
CA ASN A 518 19.38 -26.28 20.94
C ASN A 518 20.14 -25.02 20.53
N GLU A 519 21.42 -24.89 20.91
CA GLU A 519 22.31 -23.81 20.44
C GLU A 519 22.50 -23.87 18.92
N GLU A 520 22.70 -25.05 18.35
CA GLU A 520 22.82 -25.22 16.90
C GLU A 520 21.50 -24.88 16.17
N LEU A 521 20.35 -25.31 16.72
CA LEU A 521 19.04 -24.92 16.21
C LEU A 521 18.80 -23.41 16.31
N GLN A 522 19.25 -22.77 17.38
CA GLN A 522 19.15 -21.32 17.52
C GLN A 522 20.00 -20.62 16.46
N SER A 523 21.25 -21.08 16.25
CA SER A 523 22.14 -20.55 15.21
C SER A 523 21.53 -20.68 13.81
N THR A 524 20.98 -21.85 13.45
CA THR A 524 20.32 -22.03 12.14
C THR A 524 19.07 -21.16 11.98
N ASN A 525 18.35 -20.90 13.07
CA ASN A 525 17.18 -20.02 13.05
C ASN A 525 17.59 -18.55 12.85
N GLU A 526 18.70 -18.11 13.46
CA GLU A 526 19.32 -16.80 13.22
C GLU A 526 19.76 -16.65 11.76
N GLU A 527 20.39 -17.67 11.17
CA GLU A 527 20.75 -17.67 9.75
C GLU A 527 19.51 -17.59 8.83
N LEU A 528 18.45 -18.36 9.13
CA LEU A 528 17.20 -18.30 8.37
C LEU A 528 16.49 -16.95 8.49
N GLN A 529 16.58 -16.31 9.66
CA GLN A 529 16.01 -14.98 9.86
C GLN A 529 16.78 -13.94 9.04
N SER A 530 18.11 -14.01 9.05
CA SER A 530 18.99 -13.17 8.22
C SER A 530 18.67 -13.30 6.72
N VAL A 531 18.55 -14.54 6.20
CA VAL A 531 18.19 -14.77 4.80
C VAL A 531 16.80 -14.23 4.46
N ASN A 532 15.83 -14.33 5.39
CA ASN A 532 14.51 -13.75 5.18
C ASN A 532 14.57 -12.21 5.14
N GLU A 533 15.38 -11.58 5.97
CA GLU A 533 15.58 -10.13 5.95
C GLU A 533 16.22 -9.67 4.63
N GLU A 534 17.22 -10.41 4.13
CA GLU A 534 17.84 -10.15 2.84
C GLU A 534 16.83 -10.28 1.68
N ILE A 535 16.04 -11.37 1.66
CA ILE A 535 14.99 -11.58 0.65
C ILE A 535 13.93 -10.48 0.69
N ASN A 536 13.50 -10.06 1.88
CA ASN A 536 12.51 -8.99 2.03
C ASN A 536 13.06 -7.65 1.52
N THR A 537 14.34 -7.38 1.78
CA THR A 537 15.04 -6.18 1.29
C THR A 537 15.13 -6.20 -0.23
N VAL A 538 15.59 -7.31 -0.83
CA VAL A 538 15.67 -7.47 -2.29
C VAL A 538 14.29 -7.38 -2.95
N ASN A 539 13.25 -7.93 -2.31
CA ASN A 539 11.89 -7.79 -2.80
C ASN A 539 11.40 -6.35 -2.77
N ALA A 540 11.68 -5.60 -1.69
CA ALA A 540 11.34 -4.19 -1.59
C ALA A 540 12.05 -3.38 -2.69
N GLU A 541 13.34 -3.63 -2.93
CA GLU A 541 14.09 -3.00 -4.02
C GLU A 541 13.52 -3.33 -5.40
N ASN A 542 13.13 -4.58 -5.65
CA ASN A 542 12.51 -4.97 -6.92
C ASN A 542 11.14 -4.30 -7.12
N ILE A 543 10.33 -4.20 -6.08
CA ILE A 543 9.05 -3.48 -6.15
C ILE A 543 9.30 -2.01 -6.50
N GLN A 544 10.26 -1.36 -5.83
CA GLN A 544 10.63 0.02 -6.13
C GLN A 544 11.09 0.19 -7.58
N LYS A 545 11.96 -0.70 -8.08
CA LYS A 545 12.39 -0.68 -9.50
C LYS A 545 11.23 -0.85 -10.47
N VAL A 546 10.25 -1.69 -10.15
CA VAL A 546 9.05 -1.88 -10.98
C VAL A 546 8.21 -0.59 -11.00
N ASP A 547 8.03 0.06 -9.86
CA ASP A 547 7.29 1.32 -9.76
C ASP A 547 8.01 2.45 -10.49
N ASP A 548 9.34 2.55 -10.36
CA ASP A 548 10.17 3.52 -11.08
C ASP A 548 10.06 3.33 -12.61
N LEU A 549 10.11 2.07 -13.08
CA LEU A 549 9.92 1.74 -14.50
C LEU A 549 8.51 2.08 -14.98
N ALA A 550 7.48 1.87 -14.16
CA ALA A 550 6.10 2.22 -14.49
C ALA A 550 5.90 3.74 -14.59
N ALA A 551 6.51 4.50 -13.67
CA ALA A 551 6.52 5.96 -13.70
C ALA A 551 7.24 6.47 -14.95
N LEU A 552 8.46 6.00 -15.24
CA LEU A 552 9.22 6.36 -16.44
C LEU A 552 8.46 6.02 -17.74
N ASN A 553 7.79 4.87 -17.80
CA ASN A 553 6.99 4.51 -18.97
C ASN A 553 5.77 5.42 -19.12
N THR A 554 5.15 5.83 -18.01
CA THR A 554 4.04 6.79 -18.00
C THR A 554 4.50 8.16 -18.49
N ASP A 555 5.63 8.65 -17.99
CA ASP A 555 6.24 9.91 -18.42
C ASP A 555 6.61 9.88 -19.89
N MET A 556 7.24 8.80 -20.36
CA MET A 556 7.53 8.58 -21.78
C MET A 556 6.26 8.62 -22.63
N ASN A 557 5.19 7.95 -22.20
CA ASN A 557 3.91 7.96 -22.93
C ASN A 557 3.24 9.35 -22.91
N ASN A 558 3.41 10.12 -21.84
CA ASN A 558 2.89 11.48 -21.73
C ASN A 558 3.68 12.45 -22.62
N LEU A 559 5.01 12.35 -22.67
CA LEU A 559 5.87 13.12 -23.58
C LEU A 559 5.55 12.82 -25.06
N LEU A 560 5.34 11.53 -25.39
CA LEU A 560 4.94 11.12 -26.73
C LEU A 560 3.52 11.58 -27.11
N LYS A 561 2.63 11.81 -26.13
CA LYS A 561 1.31 12.40 -26.36
C LYS A 561 1.37 13.93 -26.52
N SER A 562 2.16 14.62 -25.70
CA SER A 562 2.21 16.09 -25.69
C SER A 562 2.88 16.68 -26.93
N THR A 563 3.81 15.94 -27.54
CA THR A 563 4.52 16.39 -28.75
C THR A 563 3.66 16.32 -30.02
N ASP A 564 2.51 15.63 -30.02
CA ASP A 564 1.64 15.34 -31.19
C ASP A 564 2.42 14.84 -32.43
N ILE A 565 3.62 14.29 -32.25
CA ILE A 565 4.43 13.71 -33.31
C ILE A 565 3.95 12.28 -33.55
N GLY A 566 3.59 11.97 -34.79
CA GLY A 566 3.28 10.60 -35.20
C GLY A 566 4.56 9.78 -35.28
N VAL A 567 4.76 8.82 -34.36
CA VAL A 567 5.93 7.94 -34.33
C VAL A 567 5.50 6.47 -34.38
N ILE A 568 6.21 5.66 -35.16
CA ILE A 568 6.08 4.20 -35.20
C ILE A 568 7.46 3.59 -34.94
N PHE A 569 7.52 2.63 -34.03
CA PHE A 569 8.68 1.78 -33.76
C PHE A 569 8.46 0.43 -34.43
N LEU A 570 9.42 0.01 -35.26
CA LEU A 570 9.41 -1.26 -35.96
C LEU A 570 10.60 -2.12 -35.52
N ASP A 571 10.40 -3.43 -35.47
CA ASP A 571 11.48 -4.40 -35.30
C ASP A 571 12.26 -4.66 -36.62
N PRO A 572 13.32 -5.49 -36.63
CA PRO A 572 14.05 -5.84 -37.85
C PRO A 572 13.21 -6.52 -38.95
N ASP A 573 12.09 -7.16 -38.58
CA ASP A 573 11.12 -7.77 -39.51
C ASP A 573 10.03 -6.76 -39.99
N PHE A 574 10.18 -5.48 -39.65
CA PHE A 574 9.20 -4.42 -39.90
C PHE A 574 7.82 -4.63 -39.25
N LYS A 575 7.75 -5.37 -38.13
CA LYS A 575 6.55 -5.50 -37.31
C LYS A 575 6.47 -4.35 -36.30
N ILE A 576 5.26 -3.91 -36.03
CA ILE A 576 4.99 -2.77 -35.14
C ILE A 576 5.28 -3.16 -33.68
N ARG A 577 6.28 -2.52 -33.05
CA ARG A 577 6.58 -2.69 -31.61
C ARG A 577 5.77 -1.74 -30.74
N LYS A 578 5.69 -0.48 -31.16
CA LYS A 578 5.01 0.60 -30.42
C LYS A 578 4.69 1.72 -31.40
N PHE A 579 3.70 2.54 -31.09
CA PHE A 579 3.39 3.74 -31.86
C PHE A 579 2.71 4.80 -30.99
N THR A 580 2.79 6.06 -31.41
CA THR A 580 2.17 7.18 -30.68
C THR A 580 0.73 7.40 -31.12
N PRO A 581 -0.16 7.93 -30.26
CA PRO A 581 -1.55 8.18 -30.64
C PRO A 581 -1.70 9.11 -31.85
N ALA A 582 -0.79 10.08 -32.02
CA ALA A 582 -0.80 11.02 -33.13
C ALA A 582 -0.66 10.33 -34.50
N ILE A 583 0.02 9.17 -34.57
CA ILE A 583 0.15 8.44 -35.83
C ILE A 583 -1.18 7.92 -36.36
N LYS A 584 -2.20 7.77 -35.50
CA LYS A 584 -3.51 7.25 -35.90
C LYS A 584 -4.19 8.11 -36.98
N LYS A 585 -3.81 9.39 -37.06
CA LYS A 585 -4.23 10.32 -38.12
C LYS A 585 -3.67 9.93 -39.50
N HIS A 586 -2.49 9.29 -39.52
CA HIS A 586 -1.74 8.97 -40.75
C HIS A 586 -1.79 7.49 -41.14
N PHE A 587 -1.90 6.62 -40.14
CA PHE A 587 -2.08 5.17 -40.29
C PHE A 587 -3.27 4.74 -39.44
N SER A 588 -4.21 3.99 -40.00
CA SER A 588 -5.41 3.50 -39.29
C SER A 588 -5.07 2.33 -38.34
N LEU A 589 -4.22 2.58 -37.34
CA LEU A 589 -3.72 1.60 -36.38
C LEU A 589 -4.55 1.57 -35.09
N ILE A 590 -4.80 0.37 -34.57
CA ILE A 590 -5.37 0.14 -33.23
C ILE A 590 -4.34 -0.54 -32.32
N ASN A 591 -4.53 -0.46 -31.00
CA ASN A 591 -3.54 -1.01 -30.04
C ASN A 591 -3.32 -2.53 -30.19
N GLY A 592 -4.29 -3.26 -30.75
CA GLY A 592 -4.17 -4.68 -31.05
C GLY A 592 -3.34 -5.02 -32.29
N ASP A 593 -2.85 -4.02 -33.04
CA ASP A 593 -2.02 -4.22 -34.24
C ASP A 593 -0.52 -4.33 -33.93
N ILE A 594 -0.12 -4.20 -32.65
CA ILE A 594 1.24 -4.46 -32.20
C ILE A 594 1.63 -5.91 -32.56
N GLY A 595 2.80 -6.09 -33.17
CA GLY A 595 3.31 -7.36 -33.67
C GLY A 595 2.94 -7.67 -35.13
N ARG A 596 2.12 -6.84 -35.80
CA ARG A 596 1.79 -7.00 -37.22
C ARG A 596 2.79 -6.27 -38.13
N PRO A 597 3.11 -6.80 -39.33
CA PRO A 597 3.93 -6.10 -40.31
C PRO A 597 3.30 -4.77 -40.75
N ILE A 598 4.11 -3.72 -40.86
CA ILE A 598 3.63 -2.37 -41.23
C ILE A 598 3.05 -2.30 -42.65
N ASP A 599 3.44 -3.21 -43.55
CA ASP A 599 3.00 -3.24 -44.95
C ASP A 599 1.50 -3.57 -45.12
N ASN A 600 0.90 -4.16 -44.09
CA ASN A 600 -0.52 -4.48 -44.06
C ASN A 600 -1.42 -3.24 -43.92
N PHE A 601 -0.84 -2.05 -43.65
CA PHE A 601 -1.59 -0.82 -43.38
C PHE A 601 -1.44 0.21 -44.51
N THR A 602 -2.56 0.82 -44.92
CA THR A 602 -2.55 1.93 -45.89
C THR A 602 -2.23 3.26 -45.20
N ASN A 603 -1.30 4.03 -45.77
CA ASN A 603 -0.95 5.36 -45.25
C ASN A 603 -1.71 6.50 -45.98
N SER A 604 -1.82 7.65 -45.32
CA SER A 604 -2.50 8.85 -45.84
C SER A 604 -1.66 9.69 -46.82
N PHE A 605 -0.47 9.23 -47.24
CA PHE A 605 0.55 10.07 -47.90
C PHE A 605 0.73 9.85 -49.41
N GLY A 606 -0.26 9.27 -50.09
CA GLY A 606 -0.27 9.19 -51.55
C GLY A 606 0.55 8.05 -52.17
N LEU A 607 0.19 7.68 -53.39
CA LEU A 607 0.32 6.36 -54.01
C LEU A 607 1.65 6.06 -54.75
N THR A 608 2.78 6.65 -54.39
CA THR A 608 4.03 6.35 -55.11
C THR A 608 4.75 5.13 -54.51
N ARG A 609 4.24 3.93 -54.86
CA ARG A 609 4.74 2.57 -54.58
C ARG A 609 5.01 2.24 -53.11
N LYS A 610 4.16 1.42 -52.48
CA LYS A 610 4.38 0.81 -51.15
C LYS A 610 5.81 0.25 -50.95
N GLN A 611 6.41 -0.31 -52.01
CA GLN A 611 7.80 -0.78 -52.04
C GLN A 611 8.84 0.32 -51.73
N SER A 612 8.64 1.55 -52.22
CA SER A 612 9.57 2.67 -51.99
C SER A 612 9.73 3.06 -50.51
N PHE A 613 8.75 2.77 -49.66
CA PHE A 613 8.80 3.12 -48.24
C PHE A 613 9.59 2.09 -47.44
N LEU A 614 9.29 0.80 -47.64
CA LEU A 614 10.03 -0.30 -47.02
C LEU A 614 11.48 -0.33 -47.48
N ASP A 615 11.76 -0.04 -48.76
CA ASP A 615 13.14 0.07 -49.27
C ASP A 615 13.97 1.11 -48.50
N ARG A 616 13.32 2.17 -48.00
CA ARG A 616 14.00 3.21 -47.19
C ARG A 616 14.22 2.75 -45.76
N CYS A 617 13.26 2.03 -45.17
CA CYS A 617 13.44 1.40 -43.86
C CYS A 617 14.57 0.37 -43.92
N GLN A 618 14.61 -0.47 -44.96
CA GLN A 618 15.66 -1.44 -45.21
C GLN A 618 17.04 -0.77 -45.36
N LYS A 619 17.13 0.31 -46.15
CA LYS A 619 18.39 1.08 -46.27
C LYS A 619 18.86 1.66 -44.94
N VAL A 620 17.96 2.12 -44.08
CA VAL A 620 18.33 2.65 -42.75
C VAL A 620 18.83 1.53 -41.85
N LEU A 621 18.21 0.35 -41.91
CA LEU A 621 18.64 -0.84 -41.18
C LEU A 621 20.03 -1.32 -41.63
N GLU A 622 20.31 -1.29 -42.94
CA GLU A 622 21.60 -1.71 -43.51
C GLU A 622 22.72 -0.68 -43.32
N THR A 623 22.41 0.61 -43.43
CA THR A 623 23.43 1.68 -43.42
C THR A 623 23.61 2.36 -42.07
N GLY A 624 22.66 2.21 -41.15
CA GLY A 624 22.60 2.94 -39.88
C GLY A 624 22.42 4.46 -40.03
N LYS A 625 22.15 4.97 -41.24
CA LYS A 625 22.03 6.40 -41.51
C LYS A 625 20.59 6.86 -41.52
N ILE A 626 20.34 8.03 -40.94
CA ILE A 626 19.01 8.67 -40.91
C ILE A 626 18.62 9.12 -42.32
N LEU A 627 17.37 8.86 -42.71
CA LEU A 627 16.79 9.33 -43.97
C LEU A 627 15.63 10.28 -43.73
N GLU A 628 15.67 11.45 -44.36
CA GLU A 628 14.63 12.49 -44.27
C GLU A 628 13.98 12.74 -45.62
N LYS A 629 12.67 13.05 -45.62
CA LYS A 629 11.94 13.43 -46.84
C LYS A 629 10.76 14.33 -46.50
N HIS A 630 10.61 15.41 -47.24
CA HIS A 630 9.39 16.21 -47.25
C HIS A 630 8.26 15.45 -47.95
N ILE A 631 7.13 15.31 -47.28
CA ILE A 631 5.94 14.68 -47.81
C ILE A 631 4.72 15.58 -47.59
N VAL A 632 3.75 15.49 -48.49
CA VAL A 632 2.50 16.21 -48.41
C VAL A 632 1.39 15.19 -48.18
N SER A 633 0.58 15.41 -47.15
CA SER A 633 -0.60 14.57 -46.88
C SER A 633 -1.66 14.74 -47.96
N ARG A 634 -2.62 13.80 -48.04
CA ARG A 634 -3.81 13.94 -48.90
C ARG A 634 -4.62 15.21 -48.64
N GLU A 635 -4.55 15.76 -47.42
CA GLU A 635 -5.22 16.99 -47.02
C GLU A 635 -4.41 18.25 -47.38
N GLY A 636 -3.26 18.11 -48.04
CA GLY A 636 -2.44 19.25 -48.49
C GLY A 636 -1.50 19.83 -47.44
N ARG A 637 -1.41 19.24 -46.23
CA ARG A 637 -0.46 19.67 -45.19
C ARG A 637 0.95 19.11 -45.41
N ASN A 638 1.96 19.91 -45.05
CA ASN A 638 3.38 19.55 -45.16
C ASN A 638 3.90 18.84 -43.91
N TYR A 639 4.55 17.69 -44.12
CA TYR A 639 5.19 16.90 -43.06
C TYR A 639 6.65 16.59 -43.42
N LEU A 640 7.51 16.56 -42.41
CA LEU A 640 8.84 15.98 -42.50
C LEU A 640 8.76 14.52 -42.03
N GLN A 641 9.01 13.59 -42.95
CA GLN A 641 9.20 12.19 -42.62
C GLN A 641 10.67 11.92 -42.31
N ARG A 642 10.95 11.40 -41.13
CA ARG A 642 12.29 11.01 -40.70
C ARG A 642 12.29 9.54 -40.30
N ILE A 643 13.22 8.77 -40.87
CA ILE A 643 13.44 7.36 -40.57
C ILE A 643 14.83 7.25 -39.95
N SER A 644 14.90 6.75 -38.72
CA SER A 644 16.14 6.61 -37.94
C SER A 644 16.32 5.15 -37.51
N PRO A 645 17.55 4.65 -37.36
CA PRO A 645 17.77 3.33 -36.78
C PRO A 645 17.34 3.34 -35.30
N TYR A 646 16.75 2.25 -34.85
CA TYR A 646 16.51 1.98 -33.44
C TYR A 646 17.68 1.14 -32.92
N MET A 647 18.37 1.60 -31.89
CA MET A 647 19.52 0.89 -31.31
C MET A 647 19.08 0.18 -30.04
N ASP A 648 19.53 -1.06 -29.83
CA ASP A 648 19.38 -1.75 -28.56
C ASP A 648 20.40 -1.29 -27.50
N SER A 649 20.35 -1.89 -26.31
CA SER A 649 21.31 -1.63 -25.23
C SER A 649 22.75 -2.04 -25.56
N GLY A 650 22.94 -2.93 -26.55
CA GLY A 650 24.23 -3.36 -27.07
C GLY A 650 24.78 -2.45 -28.18
N ASN A 651 24.05 -1.39 -28.54
CA ASN A 651 24.37 -0.48 -29.64
C ASN A 651 24.31 -1.16 -31.02
N GLU A 652 23.54 -2.24 -31.14
CA GLU A 652 23.18 -2.88 -32.41
C GLU A 652 21.85 -2.36 -32.93
N ILE A 653 21.66 -2.39 -34.25
CA ILE A 653 20.42 -1.92 -34.88
C ILE A 653 19.32 -2.97 -34.65
N ASP A 654 18.38 -2.67 -33.75
CA ASP A 654 17.22 -3.49 -33.37
C ASP A 654 15.91 -2.93 -33.97
N GLY A 655 16.00 -2.49 -35.23
CA GLY A 655 14.88 -2.02 -36.03
C GLY A 655 14.96 -0.55 -36.43
N VAL A 656 13.80 0.07 -36.68
CA VAL A 656 13.71 1.45 -37.18
C VAL A 656 12.60 2.24 -36.50
N VAL A 657 12.85 3.53 -36.30
CA VAL A 657 11.88 4.51 -35.82
C VAL A 657 11.50 5.45 -36.94
N ILE A 658 10.19 5.62 -37.14
CA ILE A 658 9.64 6.48 -38.18
C ILE A 658 8.85 7.58 -37.52
N SER A 659 9.22 8.83 -37.76
CA SER A 659 8.52 10.01 -37.26
C SER A 659 7.97 10.89 -38.38
N PHE A 660 6.79 11.44 -38.14
CA PHE A 660 6.10 12.40 -38.99
C PHE A 660 5.92 13.69 -38.18
N ILE A 661 6.67 14.72 -38.57
CA ILE A 661 6.69 16.01 -37.89
C ILE A 661 5.92 17.00 -38.75
N ASP A 662 4.89 17.65 -38.18
CA ASP A 662 4.15 18.73 -38.85
C ASP A 662 5.08 19.94 -38.98
N ILE A 663 5.34 20.36 -40.22
CA ILE A 663 6.20 21.51 -40.54
C ILE A 663 5.41 22.63 -41.21
N GLU A 664 4.08 22.56 -41.21
CA GLU A 664 3.20 23.51 -41.90
C GLU A 664 3.40 24.94 -41.40
N THR A 665 3.48 25.13 -40.08
CA THR A 665 3.69 26.46 -39.48
C THR A 665 5.07 27.03 -39.84
N ILE A 666 6.11 26.20 -39.83
CA ILE A 666 7.48 26.61 -40.18
C ILE A 666 7.54 26.98 -41.66
N GLN A 667 6.93 26.18 -42.52
CA GLN A 667 6.89 26.41 -43.96
C GLN A 667 6.13 27.71 -44.29
N LYS A 668 4.95 27.93 -43.70
CA LYS A 668 4.19 29.18 -43.86
C LYS A 668 4.94 30.40 -43.35
N SER A 669 5.63 30.29 -42.22
CA SER A 669 6.44 31.39 -41.69
C SER A 669 7.63 31.72 -42.58
N LYS A 670 8.30 30.70 -43.14
CA LYS A 670 9.37 30.89 -44.13
C LYS A 670 8.86 31.57 -45.40
N GLU A 671 7.71 31.14 -45.92
CA GLU A 671 7.07 31.76 -47.09
C GLU A 671 6.65 33.21 -46.82
N LYS A 672 6.08 33.49 -45.64
CA LYS A 672 5.76 34.86 -45.21
C LYS A 672 7.01 35.73 -45.07
N LEU A 673 8.09 35.19 -44.50
CA LEU A 673 9.35 35.92 -44.36
C LEU A 673 9.95 36.27 -45.72
N ILE A 674 10.02 35.29 -46.65
CA ILE A 674 10.51 35.52 -48.02
C ILE A 674 9.64 36.55 -48.76
N ALA A 675 8.32 36.45 -48.64
CA ALA A 675 7.39 37.42 -49.24
C ALA A 675 7.57 38.82 -48.63
N SER A 676 7.74 38.91 -47.32
CA SER A 676 7.98 40.16 -46.59
C SER A 676 9.31 40.78 -46.98
N GLU A 677 10.40 40.02 -47.01
CA GLU A 677 11.73 40.46 -47.42
C GLU A 677 11.72 40.98 -48.86
N LYS A 678 11.07 40.25 -49.78
CA LYS A 678 10.89 40.70 -51.17
C LYS A 678 10.12 42.02 -51.26
N ARG A 679 9.07 42.18 -50.43
CA ARG A 679 8.27 43.41 -50.36
C ARG A 679 9.07 44.59 -49.81
N PHE A 680 9.80 44.40 -48.71
CA PHE A 680 10.67 45.42 -48.13
C PHE A 680 11.78 45.86 -49.09
N LYS A 681 12.44 44.89 -49.75
CA LYS A 681 13.46 45.18 -50.75
C LYS A 681 12.92 46.03 -51.89
N SER A 682 11.73 45.72 -52.42
CA SER A 682 11.11 46.56 -53.47
C SER A 682 10.79 47.97 -52.96
N PHE A 683 10.23 48.12 -51.75
CA PHE A 683 9.99 49.46 -51.18
C PHE A 683 11.27 50.28 -51.03
N TYR A 684 12.33 49.69 -50.48
CA TYR A 684 13.61 50.39 -50.31
C TYR A 684 14.24 50.78 -51.66
N GLU A 685 14.22 49.87 -52.63
CA GLU A 685 14.86 50.06 -53.94
C GLU A 685 14.15 51.06 -54.85
N ASP A 686 12.82 51.08 -54.79
CA ASP A 686 11.97 51.85 -55.69
C ASP A 686 11.40 53.13 -55.03
N ASP A 687 11.85 53.46 -53.80
CA ASP A 687 11.52 54.71 -53.12
C ASP A 687 12.01 55.93 -53.94
N PRO A 688 11.16 56.97 -54.16
CA PRO A 688 11.56 58.18 -54.88
C PRO A 688 12.61 59.05 -54.17
N VAL A 689 13.00 58.71 -52.93
CA VAL A 689 13.96 59.45 -52.11
C VAL A 689 15.31 58.71 -52.04
N LEU A 690 16.41 59.43 -51.83
CA LEU A 690 17.73 58.80 -51.71
C LEU A 690 17.85 58.15 -50.33
N HIS A 691 18.21 56.86 -50.30
CA HIS A 691 18.52 56.14 -49.06
C HIS A 691 19.97 55.65 -49.08
N VAL A 692 20.68 55.92 -47.99
CA VAL A 692 22.07 55.49 -47.76
C VAL A 692 22.22 55.01 -46.32
N SER A 693 22.58 53.75 -46.14
CA SER A 693 22.92 53.19 -44.83
C SER A 693 24.43 53.15 -44.68
N VAL A 694 24.93 53.53 -43.50
CA VAL A 694 26.36 53.54 -43.19
C VAL A 694 26.68 52.71 -41.97
N ASP A 695 27.91 52.19 -41.93
CA ASP A 695 28.50 51.60 -40.73
C ASP A 695 28.71 52.70 -39.67
N PRO A 696 28.21 52.55 -38.43
CA PRO A 696 28.31 53.58 -37.39
C PRO A 696 29.75 53.87 -36.95
N LYS A 697 30.64 52.87 -37.02
CA LYS A 697 32.05 52.97 -36.60
C LYS A 697 32.88 53.61 -37.71
N THR A 698 32.80 53.09 -38.92
CA THR A 698 33.66 53.52 -40.05
C THR A 698 33.07 54.66 -40.87
N SER A 699 31.76 54.91 -40.76
CA SER A 699 31.02 55.88 -41.58
C SER A 699 31.11 55.63 -43.09
N LYS A 700 31.45 54.39 -43.47
CA LYS A 700 31.40 53.93 -44.85
C LYS A 700 30.00 53.48 -45.20
N ILE A 701 29.59 53.75 -46.43
CA ILE A 701 28.30 53.32 -46.96
C ILE A 701 28.29 51.80 -47.07
N VAL A 702 27.30 51.15 -46.48
CA VAL A 702 27.10 49.68 -46.54
C VAL A 702 25.98 49.30 -47.51
N HIS A 703 24.92 50.12 -47.60
CA HIS A 703 23.82 49.93 -48.53
C HIS A 703 23.33 51.27 -49.07
N CYS A 704 22.85 51.27 -50.31
CA CYS A 704 22.14 52.39 -50.90
C CYS A 704 21.03 51.90 -51.84
N ASN A 705 19.99 52.70 -52.06
CA ASN A 705 18.93 52.38 -53.01
C ASN A 705 19.28 52.84 -54.44
N LYS A 706 18.53 52.39 -55.46
CA LYS A 706 18.74 52.82 -56.86
C LYS A 706 18.67 54.34 -57.02
N LYS A 707 17.79 55.01 -56.26
CA LYS A 707 17.60 56.45 -56.36
C LYS A 707 18.85 57.23 -55.94
N ALA A 708 19.58 56.77 -54.92
CA ALA A 708 20.85 57.36 -54.51
C ALA A 708 21.89 57.31 -55.63
N VAL A 709 22.05 56.17 -56.31
CA VAL A 709 22.97 56.01 -57.45
C VAL A 709 22.61 57.01 -58.57
N GLN A 710 21.34 57.08 -58.94
CA GLN A 710 20.85 57.94 -60.01
C GLN A 710 21.01 59.44 -59.70
N ASN A 711 20.59 59.88 -58.52
CA ASN A 711 20.60 61.31 -58.17
C ASN A 711 22.03 61.81 -57.87
N LEU A 712 22.90 60.97 -57.32
CA LEU A 712 24.31 61.31 -57.09
C LEU A 712 25.18 61.12 -58.34
N GLY A 713 24.67 60.47 -59.39
CA GLY A 713 25.31 60.37 -60.69
C GLY A 713 26.39 59.28 -60.81
N TYR A 714 26.33 58.24 -59.99
CA TYR A 714 27.22 57.07 -60.07
C TYR A 714 26.64 56.01 -61.01
N GLU A 715 27.46 55.08 -61.52
CA GLU A 715 27.01 54.08 -62.51
C GLU A 715 26.43 52.84 -61.83
N THR A 716 27.03 52.42 -60.72
CA THR A 716 26.62 51.24 -59.97
C THR A 716 26.53 51.53 -58.47
N LYS A 717 25.91 50.63 -57.72
CA LYS A 717 25.89 50.69 -56.26
C LYS A 717 27.28 50.45 -55.67
N ASP A 718 28.07 49.61 -56.31
CA ASP A 718 29.40 49.24 -55.84
C ASP A 718 30.36 50.44 -55.86
N ASP A 719 30.10 51.44 -56.70
CA ASP A 719 30.83 52.72 -56.70
C ASP A 719 30.61 53.53 -55.42
N LEU A 720 29.43 53.38 -54.79
CA LEU A 720 29.04 54.08 -53.57
C LEU A 720 29.33 53.25 -52.31
N ILE A 721 29.19 51.94 -52.38
CA ILE A 721 29.45 51.03 -51.24
C ILE A 721 30.94 51.10 -50.87
N GLY A 722 31.22 51.30 -49.58
CA GLY A 722 32.56 51.44 -49.04
C GLY A 722 33.11 52.88 -49.05
N MET A 723 32.47 53.80 -49.76
CA MET A 723 32.81 55.23 -49.75
C MET A 723 32.46 55.85 -48.38
N PRO A 724 33.32 56.68 -47.79
CA PRO A 724 32.97 57.45 -46.61
C PRO A 724 31.84 58.44 -46.92
N VAL A 725 30.74 58.40 -46.16
CA VAL A 725 29.53 59.19 -46.47
C VAL A 725 29.76 60.70 -46.49
N HIS A 726 30.77 61.20 -45.79
CA HIS A 726 31.11 62.63 -45.75
C HIS A 726 31.70 63.15 -47.07
N GLU A 727 32.22 62.28 -47.93
CA GLU A 727 32.71 62.67 -49.27
C GLU A 727 31.58 63.10 -50.21
N LEU A 728 30.34 62.70 -49.89
CA LEU A 728 29.15 63.13 -50.63
C LEU A 728 28.68 64.55 -50.30
N PHE A 729 29.42 65.29 -49.47
CA PHE A 729 29.08 66.65 -49.02
C PHE A 729 30.14 67.67 -49.42
N ASP A 730 29.75 68.92 -49.62
CA ASP A 730 30.70 70.02 -49.84
C ASP A 730 31.48 70.39 -48.58
N LYS A 731 32.62 71.09 -48.75
CA LYS A 731 33.57 71.35 -47.66
C LYS A 731 32.95 72.08 -46.47
N ASP A 732 31.98 72.98 -46.72
CA ASP A 732 31.27 73.72 -45.67
C ASP A 732 30.27 72.83 -44.93
N SER A 733 29.61 71.89 -45.63
CA SER A 733 28.70 70.89 -45.04
C SER A 733 29.43 69.76 -44.31
N GLN A 734 30.66 69.40 -44.70
CA GLN A 734 31.46 68.34 -44.05
C GLN A 734 31.74 68.64 -42.57
N LEU A 735 32.07 69.89 -42.24
CA LEU A 735 32.29 70.35 -40.87
C LEU A 735 31.02 70.26 -40.01
N THR A 736 29.87 70.51 -40.63
CA THR A 736 28.54 70.41 -40.00
C THR A 736 28.19 68.94 -39.76
N ALA A 737 28.40 68.08 -40.76
CA ALA A 737 28.18 66.63 -40.69
C ALA A 737 29.00 65.94 -39.57
N MET A 738 30.24 66.36 -39.33
CA MET A 738 31.06 65.83 -38.23
C MET A 738 30.49 66.13 -36.83
N LYS A 739 29.92 67.33 -36.62
CA LYS A 739 29.28 67.69 -35.34
C LYS A 739 27.98 66.90 -35.11
N LEU A 740 27.25 66.60 -36.18
CA LEU A 740 25.98 65.87 -36.15
C LEU A 740 26.12 64.39 -35.83
N LYS A 741 27.25 63.76 -36.21
CA LYS A 741 27.57 62.37 -35.84
C LYS A 741 27.49 62.13 -34.33
N SER A 742 27.92 63.11 -33.53
CA SER A 742 27.84 63.05 -32.06
C SER A 742 26.41 63.19 -31.53
N SER A 743 25.54 63.89 -32.26
CA SER A 743 24.14 64.11 -31.92
C SER A 743 23.30 62.87 -32.24
N ILE A 744 23.44 62.29 -33.44
CA ILE A 744 22.74 61.04 -33.84
C ILE A 744 23.04 59.89 -32.87
N ARG A 745 24.30 59.79 -32.39
CA ARG A 745 24.69 58.79 -31.39
C ARG A 745 24.02 59.00 -30.02
N LYS A 746 23.60 60.23 -29.69
CA LYS A 746 22.95 60.58 -28.41
C LYS A 746 21.42 60.62 -28.49
N SER A 747 20.84 61.17 -29.57
CA SER A 747 19.39 61.33 -29.75
C SER A 747 18.74 60.16 -30.50
N GLY A 748 19.52 59.33 -31.21
CA GLY A 748 19.01 58.24 -32.05
C GLY A 748 18.46 58.69 -33.40
N GLU A 749 18.08 59.95 -33.55
CA GLU A 749 17.52 60.52 -34.78
C GLU A 749 18.00 61.95 -35.06
N LEU A 750 18.02 62.31 -36.34
CA LEU A 750 18.20 63.65 -36.88
C LEU A 750 17.10 63.92 -37.89
N ILE A 751 16.45 65.07 -37.80
CA ILE A 751 15.29 65.40 -38.65
C ILE A 751 15.48 66.78 -39.28
N ASN A 752 15.12 66.90 -40.56
CA ASN A 752 15.00 68.12 -41.35
C ASN A 752 16.28 68.98 -41.44
N LEU A 753 17.44 68.35 -41.62
CA LEU A 753 18.68 69.10 -41.81
C LEU A 753 18.92 69.41 -43.28
N GLU A 754 18.89 70.68 -43.66
CA GLU A 754 19.32 71.13 -44.99
C GLU A 754 20.85 71.03 -45.11
N GLN A 755 21.33 70.37 -46.16
CA GLN A 755 22.75 70.24 -46.51
C GLN A 755 22.93 70.25 -48.03
N ASN A 756 24.16 70.48 -48.48
CA ASN A 756 24.53 70.40 -49.88
C ASN A 756 25.34 69.12 -50.13
N MET A 757 24.79 68.23 -50.94
CA MET A 757 25.50 67.06 -51.43
C MET A 757 26.23 67.36 -52.74
N ILE A 758 27.33 66.65 -52.99
CA ILE A 758 28.10 66.73 -54.25
C ILE A 758 27.86 65.45 -55.04
N THR A 759 27.45 65.62 -56.30
CA THR A 759 27.33 64.52 -57.27
C THR A 759 28.71 64.12 -57.83
N SER A 760 28.84 62.93 -58.42
CA SER A 760 30.06 62.44 -59.08
C SER A 760 30.62 63.41 -60.14
N LYS A 761 29.76 64.24 -60.75
CA LYS A 761 30.10 65.26 -61.75
C LYS A 761 30.40 66.65 -61.15
N GLY A 762 30.48 66.77 -59.82
CA GLY A 762 30.78 68.02 -59.12
C GLY A 762 29.60 69.00 -59.01
N ARG A 763 28.39 68.63 -59.44
CA ARG A 763 27.19 69.47 -59.26
C ARG A 763 26.72 69.41 -57.80
N ILE A 764 26.32 70.56 -57.26
CA ILE A 764 25.70 70.69 -55.93
C ILE A 764 24.23 70.26 -56.01
N LEU A 765 23.85 69.39 -55.09
CA LEU A 765 22.49 68.89 -54.89
C LEU A 765 22.01 69.32 -53.49
N PRO A 766 21.17 70.35 -53.36
CA PRO A 766 20.60 70.73 -52.07
C PRO A 766 19.61 69.67 -51.62
N VAL A 767 19.80 69.15 -50.40
CA VAL A 767 18.98 68.09 -49.83
C VAL A 767 18.54 68.40 -48.40
N ILE A 768 17.38 67.88 -48.01
CA ILE A 768 17.01 67.72 -46.59
C ILE A 768 17.35 66.30 -46.16
N ILE A 769 18.07 66.18 -45.06
CA ILE A 769 18.56 64.91 -44.53
C ILE A 769 17.84 64.57 -43.24
N ASN A 770 17.31 63.35 -43.22
CA ASN A 770 16.89 62.67 -42.01
C ASN A 770 17.85 61.50 -41.76
N ALA A 771 18.28 61.32 -40.51
CA ALA A 771 19.10 60.18 -40.12
C ALA A 771 18.42 59.42 -38.99
N THR A 772 18.34 58.12 -39.10
CA THR A 772 17.78 57.23 -38.08
C THR A 772 18.82 56.19 -37.73
N ALA A 773 19.10 56.01 -36.45
CA ALA A 773 20.05 55.00 -35.98
C ALA A 773 19.31 53.68 -35.71
N GLU A 774 19.72 52.62 -36.39
CA GLU A 774 19.18 51.28 -36.22
C GLU A 774 20.03 50.53 -35.19
N LYS A 775 19.36 49.91 -34.20
CA LYS A 775 20.00 49.17 -33.11
C LYS A 775 19.59 47.71 -33.13
N ASP A 776 20.45 46.83 -32.62
CA ASP A 776 20.12 45.42 -32.40
C ASP A 776 19.31 45.21 -31.10
N GLU A 777 19.00 43.94 -30.79
CA GLU A 777 18.29 43.54 -29.57
C GLU A 777 19.07 43.87 -28.28
N ASN A 778 20.37 44.13 -28.36
CA ASN A 778 21.25 44.49 -27.24
C ASN A 778 21.47 46.01 -27.13
N ASP A 779 20.71 46.82 -27.87
CA ASP A 779 20.83 48.28 -27.97
C ASP A 779 22.17 48.75 -28.60
N GLU A 780 22.92 47.86 -29.27
CA GLU A 780 24.11 48.23 -30.03
C GLU A 780 23.75 48.78 -31.42
N LEU A 781 24.43 49.85 -31.83
CA LEU A 781 24.22 50.48 -33.13
C LEU A 781 24.66 49.55 -34.28
N LEU A 782 23.69 49.06 -35.05
CA LEU A 782 23.89 48.24 -36.25
C LEU A 782 24.25 49.10 -37.45
N THR A 783 23.38 50.04 -37.81
CA THR A 783 23.58 50.94 -38.96
C THR A 783 22.98 52.32 -38.70
N ILE A 784 23.43 53.34 -39.44
CA ILE A 784 22.75 54.63 -39.48
C ILE A 784 22.19 54.79 -40.89
N ARG A 785 20.86 54.92 -41.01
CA ARG A 785 20.17 55.14 -42.28
C ARG A 785 19.92 56.62 -42.48
N TYR A 786 20.44 57.16 -43.58
CA TYR A 786 20.16 58.50 -44.07
C TYR A 786 19.12 58.45 -45.19
N THR A 787 18.11 59.29 -45.07
CA THR A 787 17.13 59.59 -46.11
C THR A 787 17.32 61.03 -46.54
N CYS A 788 17.71 61.24 -47.80
CA CYS A 788 17.99 62.57 -48.35
C CYS A 788 16.94 62.93 -49.40
N VAL A 789 16.17 63.99 -49.16
CA VAL A 789 15.16 64.52 -50.07
C VAL A 789 15.78 65.64 -50.89
N ASP A 790 15.77 65.50 -52.22
CA ASP A 790 16.19 66.57 -53.13
C ASP A 790 15.21 67.75 -53.07
N ILE A 791 15.71 68.91 -52.66
CA ILE A 791 14.94 70.15 -52.54
C ILE A 791 15.29 71.18 -53.62
N SER A 792 15.96 70.76 -54.70
CA SER A 792 16.33 71.65 -55.80
C SER A 792 15.12 72.38 -56.39
N ALA A 793 13.99 71.68 -56.56
CA ALA A 793 12.75 72.29 -57.06
C ALA A 793 12.17 73.30 -56.07
N LEU A 794 12.25 73.00 -54.77
CA LEU A 794 11.80 73.89 -53.71
C LEU A 794 12.64 75.17 -53.66
N LYS A 795 13.98 75.04 -53.67
CA LYS A 795 14.89 76.20 -53.69
C LYS A 795 14.68 77.11 -54.91
N LYS A 796 14.45 76.52 -56.09
CA LYS A 796 14.11 77.29 -57.29
C LYS A 796 12.77 78.03 -57.15
N ALA A 797 11.76 77.39 -56.57
CA ALA A 797 10.47 78.02 -56.33
C ALA A 797 10.59 79.16 -55.29
N GLU A 798 11.37 78.97 -54.22
CA GLU A 798 11.67 80.01 -53.22
C GLU A 798 12.38 81.22 -53.85
N GLU A 799 13.34 80.98 -54.73
CA GLU A 799 14.07 82.04 -55.44
C GLU A 799 13.15 82.81 -56.40
N GLN A 800 12.34 82.12 -57.20
CA GLN A 800 11.32 82.74 -58.06
C GLN A 800 10.32 83.57 -57.25
N LEU A 801 9.88 83.06 -56.09
CA LEU A 801 8.94 83.76 -55.22
C LEU A 801 9.59 84.98 -54.58
N LYS A 802 10.88 84.91 -54.26
CA LYS A 802 11.65 86.05 -53.76
C LYS A 802 11.86 87.13 -54.83
N GLU A 803 12.13 86.75 -56.07
CA GLU A 803 12.19 87.67 -57.21
C GLU A 803 10.83 88.35 -57.44
N GLN A 804 9.75 87.58 -57.53
CA GLN A 804 8.39 88.12 -57.67
C GLN A 804 8.02 89.06 -56.52
N LYS A 805 8.41 88.73 -55.29
CA LYS A 805 8.20 89.61 -54.14
C LYS A 805 8.97 90.92 -54.28
N ASN A 806 10.24 90.88 -54.70
CA ASN A 806 11.05 92.07 -54.91
C ASN A 806 10.48 92.96 -56.03
N ASP A 807 10.01 92.35 -57.13
CA ASP A 807 9.37 93.07 -58.23
C ASP A 807 8.06 93.72 -57.78
N LEU A 808 7.25 93.02 -56.97
CA LEU A 808 6.03 93.57 -56.37
C LEU A 808 6.32 94.74 -55.42
N GLU A 809 7.34 94.61 -54.56
CA GLU A 809 7.78 95.69 -53.67
C GLU A 809 8.25 96.92 -54.46
N ARG A 810 8.92 96.72 -55.61
CA ARG A 810 9.33 97.81 -56.50
C ARG A 810 8.14 98.49 -57.16
N ALA A 811 7.20 97.72 -57.72
CA ALA A 811 5.98 98.26 -58.32
C ALA A 811 5.13 99.04 -57.31
N ASN A 812 5.05 98.59 -56.05
CA ASN A 812 4.37 99.32 -54.98
C ASN A 812 5.05 100.67 -54.69
N ARG A 813 6.38 100.74 -54.64
CA ARG A 813 7.09 102.02 -54.44
C ARG A 813 6.86 102.98 -55.60
N ASP A 814 6.88 102.48 -56.84
CA ASP A 814 6.62 103.31 -58.02
C ASP A 814 5.18 103.86 -58.01
N LEU A 815 4.21 103.05 -57.56
CA LEU A 815 2.82 103.49 -57.38
C LEU A 815 2.68 104.54 -56.26
N GLU A 816 3.32 104.35 -55.12
CA GLU A 816 3.34 105.35 -54.03
C GLU A 816 3.96 106.67 -54.49
N GLN A 817 5.06 106.61 -55.24
CA GLN A 817 5.69 107.80 -55.82
C GLN A 817 4.77 108.48 -56.85
N PHE A 818 4.09 107.72 -57.70
CA PHE A 818 3.11 108.25 -58.65
C PHE A 818 1.94 108.93 -57.95
N VAL A 819 1.37 108.30 -56.91
CA VAL A 819 0.28 108.89 -56.10
C VAL A 819 0.75 110.17 -55.41
N SER A 820 1.98 110.20 -54.89
CA SER A 820 2.58 111.39 -54.30
C SER A 820 2.72 112.54 -55.31
N ILE A 821 3.21 112.25 -56.53
CA ILE A 821 3.31 113.23 -57.62
C ILE A 821 1.92 113.72 -58.06
N CYS A 822 0.97 112.83 -58.28
CA CYS A 822 -0.40 113.23 -58.63
C CYS A 822 -1.05 114.05 -57.52
N SER A 823 -0.82 113.73 -56.25
CA SER A 823 -1.34 114.51 -55.13
C SER A 823 -0.68 115.89 -55.04
N HIS A 824 0.60 116.02 -55.39
CA HIS A 824 1.30 117.30 -55.47
C HIS A 824 0.79 118.15 -56.65
N ASP A 825 0.68 117.57 -57.85
CA ASP A 825 0.21 118.25 -59.06
C ASP A 825 -1.29 118.60 -59.02
N LEU A 826 -2.11 117.85 -58.26
CA LEU A 826 -3.52 118.20 -58.00
C LEU A 826 -3.67 119.28 -56.92
N GLN A 827 -2.69 119.48 -56.03
CA GLN A 827 -2.71 120.53 -55.02
C GLN A 827 -2.30 121.90 -55.59
N GLU A 828 -1.48 121.96 -56.64
CA GLU A 828 -1.05 123.21 -57.29
C GLU A 828 -2.21 124.08 -57.85
N PRO A 829 -3.22 123.51 -58.55
CA PRO A 829 -4.41 124.26 -58.97
C PRO A 829 -5.36 124.61 -57.82
N LEU A 830 -5.35 123.85 -56.71
CA LEU A 830 -6.18 124.11 -55.54
C LEU A 830 -5.61 125.22 -54.65
N ALA A 831 -4.29 125.41 -54.63
CA ALA A 831 -3.63 126.51 -53.93
C ALA A 831 -3.88 127.88 -54.60
N THR A 832 -4.25 127.90 -55.88
CA THR A 832 -4.58 129.12 -56.64
C THR A 832 -6.04 129.58 -56.45
N ILE A 833 -6.87 128.83 -55.72
CA ILE A 833 -8.29 129.16 -55.42
C ILE A 833 -8.47 129.52 -53.92
N LYS A 834 -7.50 130.22 -53.31
CA LYS A 834 -7.69 130.88 -52.02
C LYS A 834 -7.27 132.34 -52.03
#